data_AF-A0A672I8C6-F1
#
_entry.id   AF-A0A672I8C6-F1
#
_cell.length_a   1.000
_cell.length_b   1.000
_cell.length_c   1.000
_cell.angle_alpha   90.00
_cell.angle_beta   90.00
_cell.angle_gamma   90.00
#
_symmetry.space_group_name_H-M   'P 1'
#
loop_
_entity.id
_entity.type
_entity.pdbx_description
1 polymer ?
#
loop_
_entity_poly.entity_id
_entity_poly.type
_entity_poly.pdbx_seq_one_letter_code
_entity_poly.pdbx_strand_id
1 'polypeptide(L)'
;MYSHASESFIKQAREIPEPELQKFYSKLLKLLQGKDFGHETLDSLQRLYLILSVNKYTKLLPPELQKKLLSLLSSPVEQLQVLSSAVLRETLPLSGQELSYNQENISQCSIKLNLLFVPEQAESKADLSSLCTLLLRGLEGRPSEGPSPSLMLTLPIINTILTHSPDCLTEDQVTLLSKKLVDWLRYASIVQGGGASSGGFFTGPRSRQPVPIAELDGTVSGDFFTVLCVGQGFTEDQWMNVYSFSMLRHWLLTYHSVSSGNLMSDADDRSEVDGSVVSMVSATSSSSRLLPPKERLREKAFQYCQRLIEQSDRKAHKRTDTELQKACLVEAVCILDCVCVEDASLVYRTFPCIKALFGRLSSDLSFARVLIPIAQFYLNHGEMAAVDCDGVWMLVFGRYPGELFNDPFLAHEFLRFLRLNLDSVQLRVPQYIRSFPNLLKFLAWDSPAVVDDFVDLLPSLVTPGTAVELLHSLLDLPCLTATLVLQLRSVSLPIAEPSGRGVRLQDAFRNPSLRGLFLFLLRGEAGSGDTIDRLSTLHELLAEAADWPRVVHCAQVVPVLLHIYFHRVMADEKLLAHLILVMLERSSLLLKIPTYIREIHRVFSCHLLRLCKRRPSLVVDQSHELLEFAGATANVYSKEEIFTHVVWVLGEYLSVSCDSRCSVSLITSCFEALEAVLFEITSSAPSPGNICPAPKVITTLMSALAKLASRSHDLIPRVSLFLSKLRTAARSGSVAWCADEEDLVSVVTRGEELWSLLKAPGVAQSVLTPPAHINAPQWHRDTNVASPLQLRALTSLTHSQ
;
A
#
# COMPACT_ATOMS: atom_id res chain seq x y z
N MET A 1 9.94 -9.61 -18.23
CA MET A 1 10.27 -11.03 -17.94
C MET A 1 11.66 -11.30 -18.50
N TYR A 2 12.51 -11.97 -17.72
CA TYR A 2 13.85 -12.37 -18.17
C TYR A 2 13.74 -13.51 -19.19
N SER A 3 14.77 -13.71 -20.03
CA SER A 3 14.82 -14.86 -20.93
C SER A 3 15.01 -16.17 -20.13
N HIS A 4 14.53 -17.31 -20.63
CA HIS A 4 14.74 -18.63 -20.00
C HIS A 4 16.22 -18.92 -19.68
N ALA A 5 17.14 -18.44 -20.52
CA ALA A 5 18.58 -18.58 -20.30
C ALA A 5 19.04 -17.76 -19.07
N SER A 6 18.56 -16.52 -18.95
CA SER A 6 18.86 -15.64 -17.81
C SER A 6 18.34 -16.20 -16.49
N GLU A 7 17.15 -16.79 -16.48
CA GLU A 7 16.58 -17.45 -15.28
C GLU A 7 17.40 -18.67 -14.85
N SER A 8 17.90 -19.45 -15.80
CA SER A 8 18.79 -20.58 -15.53
C SER A 8 20.10 -20.14 -14.87
N PHE A 9 20.73 -19.07 -15.37
CA PHE A 9 21.97 -18.52 -14.78
C PHE A 9 21.75 -17.98 -13.35
N ILE A 10 20.63 -17.29 -13.11
CA ILE A 10 20.27 -16.79 -11.78
C ILE A 10 20.03 -17.96 -10.82
N LYS A 11 19.35 -19.01 -11.28
CA LYS A 11 19.11 -20.22 -10.46
C LYS A 11 20.42 -20.93 -10.11
N GLN A 12 21.33 -21.09 -11.08
CA GLN A 12 22.66 -21.64 -10.84
C GLN A 12 23.46 -20.82 -9.83
N ALA A 13 23.43 -19.49 -9.93
CA ALA A 13 24.13 -18.59 -9.00
C ALA A 13 23.59 -18.67 -7.55
N ARG A 14 22.28 -18.94 -7.37
CA ARG A 14 21.67 -19.16 -6.05
C ARG A 14 22.05 -20.51 -5.42
N GLU A 15 22.19 -21.54 -6.26
CA GLU A 15 22.35 -22.92 -5.82
C GLU A 15 23.83 -23.38 -5.73
N ILE A 16 24.81 -22.48 -5.90
CA ILE A 16 26.24 -22.82 -5.83
C ILE A 16 26.60 -23.36 -4.42
N PRO A 17 27.15 -24.58 -4.33
CA PRO A 17 27.60 -25.15 -3.06
C PRO A 17 28.90 -24.47 -2.56
N GLU A 18 28.99 -24.27 -1.24
CA GLU A 18 30.14 -23.64 -0.56
C GLU A 18 31.53 -24.17 -0.98
N PRO A 19 31.78 -25.49 -1.11
CA PRO A 19 33.10 -25.98 -1.55
C PRO A 19 33.48 -25.60 -2.98
N GLU A 20 32.52 -25.40 -3.88
CA GLU A 20 32.78 -24.91 -5.24
C GLU A 20 33.09 -23.42 -5.25
N LEU A 21 32.41 -22.67 -4.38
CA LEU A 21 32.65 -21.24 -4.19
C LEU A 21 34.07 -20.97 -3.64
N GLN A 22 34.54 -21.76 -2.68
CA GLN A 22 35.91 -21.65 -2.15
C GLN A 22 36.98 -21.97 -3.21
N LYS A 23 36.74 -22.96 -4.07
CA LYS A 23 37.59 -23.25 -5.23
C LYS A 23 37.60 -22.09 -6.23
N PHE A 24 36.45 -21.45 -6.43
CA PHE A 24 36.34 -20.27 -7.28
C PHE A 24 37.12 -19.08 -6.71
N TYR A 25 37.01 -18.79 -5.40
CA TYR A 25 37.79 -17.73 -4.75
C TYR A 25 39.30 -17.94 -4.86
N SER A 26 39.78 -19.16 -4.62
CA SER A 26 41.21 -19.48 -4.76
C SER A 26 41.71 -19.36 -6.21
N LYS A 27 40.87 -19.70 -7.21
CA LYS A 27 41.18 -19.47 -8.63
C LYS A 27 41.26 -17.97 -8.96
N LEU A 28 40.29 -17.18 -8.51
CA LEU A 28 40.27 -15.73 -8.72
C LEU A 28 41.47 -15.06 -8.04
N LEU A 29 41.82 -15.46 -6.83
CA LEU A 29 43.01 -14.95 -6.12
C LEU A 29 44.30 -15.18 -6.93
N LYS A 30 44.45 -16.34 -7.58
CA LYS A 30 45.60 -16.61 -8.46
C LYS A 30 45.59 -15.72 -9.71
N LEU A 31 44.42 -15.48 -10.30
CA LEU A 31 44.27 -14.57 -11.44
C LEU A 31 44.59 -13.11 -11.07
N LEU A 32 44.23 -12.69 -9.85
CA LEU A 32 44.51 -11.36 -9.31
C LEU A 32 45.96 -11.17 -8.82
N GLN A 33 46.77 -12.23 -8.77
CA GLN A 33 48.21 -12.17 -8.49
C GLN A 33 49.06 -11.93 -9.75
N GLY A 34 48.49 -12.13 -10.95
CA GLY A 34 49.16 -11.82 -12.22
C GLY A 34 49.36 -10.32 -12.45
N LYS A 35 50.37 -9.95 -13.24
CA LYS A 35 50.64 -8.55 -13.62
C LYS A 35 49.78 -8.06 -14.79
N ASP A 36 49.30 -8.98 -15.63
CA ASP A 36 48.46 -8.69 -16.78
C ASP A 36 47.03 -9.20 -16.55
N PHE A 37 46.06 -8.29 -16.46
CA PHE A 37 44.66 -8.61 -16.26
C PHE A 37 43.99 -8.89 -17.61
N GLY A 38 43.88 -10.17 -17.96
CA GLY A 38 43.20 -10.61 -19.19
C GLY A 38 41.67 -10.61 -19.09
N HIS A 39 41.00 -10.97 -20.19
CA HIS A 39 39.54 -11.11 -20.27
C HIS A 39 38.98 -12.13 -19.26
N GLU A 40 39.78 -13.14 -18.88
CA GLU A 40 39.41 -14.13 -17.87
C GLU A 40 39.24 -13.54 -16.46
N THR A 41 40.03 -12.51 -16.12
CA THR A 41 39.92 -11.79 -14.84
C THR A 41 38.63 -10.98 -14.79
N LEU A 42 38.28 -10.32 -15.91
CA LEU A 42 37.04 -9.55 -16.03
C LEU A 42 35.80 -10.44 -15.95
N ASP A 43 35.77 -11.55 -16.69
CA ASP A 43 34.67 -12.54 -16.63
C ASP A 43 34.53 -13.14 -15.23
N SER A 44 35.64 -13.44 -14.56
CA SER A 44 35.61 -13.98 -13.20
C SER A 44 35.09 -12.95 -12.17
N LEU A 45 35.42 -11.66 -12.33
CA LEU A 45 34.86 -10.58 -11.48
C LEU A 45 33.37 -10.34 -11.76
N GLN A 46 32.93 -10.40 -13.01
CA GLN A 46 31.51 -10.31 -13.38
C GLN A 46 30.69 -11.46 -12.80
N ARG A 47 31.21 -12.69 -12.88
CA ARG A 47 30.59 -13.87 -12.27
C ARG A 47 30.55 -13.77 -10.75
N LEU A 48 31.63 -13.29 -10.12
CA LEU A 48 31.65 -13.05 -8.68
C LEU A 48 30.56 -12.07 -8.27
N TYR A 49 30.43 -10.94 -8.99
CA TYR A 49 29.39 -9.95 -8.74
C TYR A 49 27.98 -10.55 -8.88
N LEU A 50 27.72 -11.35 -9.91
CA LEU A 50 26.44 -12.05 -10.10
C LEU A 50 26.13 -13.01 -8.95
N ILE A 51 27.11 -13.78 -8.49
CA ILE A 51 26.94 -14.74 -7.39
C ILE A 51 26.59 -14.01 -6.08
N LEU A 52 27.23 -12.87 -5.81
CA LEU A 52 26.98 -12.10 -4.60
C LEU A 52 25.61 -11.40 -4.65
N SER A 53 25.29 -10.71 -5.76
CA SER A 53 24.05 -9.93 -5.92
C SER A 53 22.75 -10.75 -5.95
N VAL A 54 22.83 -12.03 -6.32
CA VAL A 54 21.64 -12.90 -6.48
C VAL A 54 21.25 -13.64 -5.18
N ASN A 55 22.12 -13.64 -4.17
CA ASN A 55 21.92 -14.33 -2.91
C ASN A 55 21.28 -13.41 -1.85
N LYS A 56 20.25 -13.91 -1.14
CA LYS A 56 19.51 -13.17 -0.10
C LYS A 56 20.31 -12.88 1.18
N TYR A 57 21.46 -13.54 1.36
CA TYR A 57 22.31 -13.39 2.54
C TYR A 57 23.70 -12.94 2.10
N THR A 58 24.23 -11.92 2.77
CA THR A 58 25.59 -11.38 2.56
C THR A 58 26.62 -12.47 2.83
N LYS A 59 27.27 -12.97 1.77
CA LYS A 59 28.37 -13.94 1.89
C LYS A 59 29.67 -13.17 2.11
N LEU A 60 30.40 -13.51 3.17
CA LEU A 60 31.68 -12.88 3.48
C LEU A 60 32.76 -13.33 2.49
N LEU A 61 33.48 -12.37 1.91
CA LEU A 61 34.64 -12.65 1.07
C LEU A 61 35.84 -13.05 1.93
N PRO A 62 36.74 -13.92 1.43
CA PRO A 62 38.03 -14.14 2.06
C PRO A 62 38.82 -12.82 2.18
N PRO A 63 39.47 -12.54 3.33
CA PRO A 63 40.14 -11.26 3.60
C PRO A 63 41.30 -10.97 2.62
N GLU A 64 41.95 -12.01 2.12
CA GLU A 64 43.01 -11.89 1.10
C GLU A 64 42.46 -11.39 -0.24
N LEU A 65 41.27 -11.85 -0.63
CA LEU A 65 40.60 -11.45 -1.86
C LEU A 65 40.10 -10.01 -1.73
N GLN A 66 39.55 -9.66 -0.58
CA GLN A 66 39.13 -8.30 -0.26
C GLN A 66 40.31 -7.31 -0.34
N LYS A 67 41.46 -7.61 0.28
CA LYS A 67 42.66 -6.76 0.22
C LYS A 67 43.17 -6.57 -1.21
N LYS A 68 43.08 -7.61 -2.05
CA LYS A 68 43.44 -7.52 -3.46
C LYS A 68 42.45 -6.69 -4.27
N LEU A 69 41.16 -6.85 -4.05
CA LEU A 69 40.12 -6.01 -4.68
C LEU A 69 40.31 -4.53 -4.32
N LEU A 70 40.66 -4.21 -3.06
CA LEU A 70 40.99 -2.85 -2.63
C LEU A 70 42.20 -2.29 -3.39
N SER A 71 43.24 -3.09 -3.63
CA SER A 71 44.41 -2.66 -4.41
C SER A 71 44.11 -2.44 -5.90
N LEU A 72 43.05 -3.03 -6.45
CA LEU A 72 42.62 -2.83 -7.84
C LEU A 72 41.87 -1.52 -8.04
N LEU A 73 41.39 -0.87 -6.97
CA LEU A 73 40.75 0.44 -7.04
C LEU A 73 41.73 1.54 -7.49
N SER A 74 43.03 1.35 -7.27
CA SER A 74 44.11 2.23 -7.75
C SER A 74 44.70 1.82 -9.11
N SER A 75 44.10 0.85 -9.81
CA SER A 75 44.56 0.40 -11.14
C SER A 75 44.23 1.41 -12.24
N PRO A 76 45.05 1.63 -13.28
CA PRO A 76 44.73 2.55 -14.38
C PRO A 76 43.59 2.08 -15.31
N VAL A 77 43.08 0.85 -15.16
CA VAL A 77 42.04 0.26 -16.01
C VAL A 77 40.64 0.46 -15.41
N GLU A 78 39.81 1.32 -16.02
CA GLU A 78 38.47 1.68 -15.50
C GLU A 78 37.54 0.47 -15.26
N GLN A 79 37.54 -0.52 -16.16
CA GLN A 79 36.68 -1.71 -16.03
C GLN A 79 36.98 -2.54 -14.77
N LEU A 80 38.26 -2.66 -14.41
CA LEU A 80 38.68 -3.37 -13.20
C LEU A 80 38.31 -2.58 -11.95
N GLN A 81 38.42 -1.25 -11.98
CA GLN A 81 37.98 -0.39 -10.88
C GLN A 81 36.47 -0.57 -10.63
N VAL A 82 35.66 -0.50 -11.69
CA VAL A 82 34.18 -0.60 -11.60
C VAL A 82 33.73 -1.95 -11.07
N LEU A 83 34.24 -3.05 -11.63
CA LEU A 83 33.86 -4.40 -11.20
C LEU A 83 34.33 -4.72 -9.78
N SER A 84 35.55 -4.30 -9.41
CA SER A 84 36.06 -4.51 -8.05
C SER A 84 35.24 -3.73 -7.02
N SER A 85 34.80 -2.52 -7.36
CA SER A 85 33.89 -1.74 -6.51
C SER A 85 32.51 -2.42 -6.39
N ALA A 86 31.93 -2.86 -7.51
CA ALA A 86 30.62 -3.52 -7.49
C ALA A 86 30.61 -4.78 -6.61
N VAL A 87 31.68 -5.59 -6.68
CA VAL A 87 31.87 -6.78 -5.83
C VAL A 87 31.98 -6.42 -4.35
N LEU A 88 32.78 -5.42 -4.00
CA LEU A 88 32.98 -5.04 -2.60
C LEU A 88 31.68 -4.49 -1.95
N ARG A 89 30.80 -3.84 -2.71
CA ARG A 89 29.51 -3.31 -2.19
C ARG A 89 28.58 -4.41 -1.70
N GLU A 90 28.51 -5.52 -2.42
CA GLU A 90 27.65 -6.66 -2.06
C GLU A 90 28.11 -7.41 -0.79
N THR A 91 29.23 -7.00 -0.17
CA THR A 91 29.88 -7.73 0.94
C THR A 91 30.02 -6.92 2.23
N LEU A 92 29.24 -5.86 2.38
CA LEU A 92 29.22 -5.01 3.57
C LEU A 92 28.45 -5.67 4.73
N PRO A 93 28.83 -5.43 6.01
CA PRO A 93 29.93 -4.58 6.48
C PRO A 93 31.30 -5.28 6.50
N LEU A 94 32.37 -4.52 6.24
CA LEU A 94 33.75 -5.02 6.34
C LEU A 94 34.13 -5.20 7.81
N SER A 95 34.61 -6.38 8.21
CA SER A 95 35.02 -6.62 9.60
C SER A 95 36.22 -5.75 10.01
N GLY A 96 35.95 -4.69 10.78
CA GLY A 96 36.89 -4.12 11.78
C GLY A 96 38.22 -3.52 11.28
N GLN A 97 38.28 -2.99 10.05
CA GLN A 97 39.47 -2.26 9.59
C GLN A 97 39.18 -0.76 9.46
N GLU A 98 39.68 0.02 10.41
CA GLU A 98 39.75 1.49 10.32
C GLU A 98 40.56 1.89 9.07
N LEU A 99 39.88 2.42 8.05
CA LEU A 99 40.55 3.01 6.90
C LEU A 99 41.11 4.38 7.32
N SER A 100 42.42 4.45 7.58
CA SER A 100 43.12 5.72 7.84
C SER A 100 43.19 6.55 6.55
N TYR A 101 42.35 7.58 6.46
CA TYR A 101 42.31 8.51 5.34
C TYR A 101 43.50 9.50 5.40
N ASN A 102 44.64 9.14 4.81
CA ASN A 102 45.76 10.06 4.65
C ASN A 102 45.57 11.02 3.46
N GLN A 103 45.84 12.31 3.71
CA GLN A 103 45.64 13.47 2.83
C GLN A 103 46.31 13.36 1.44
N GLU A 104 47.39 12.59 1.30
CA GLU A 104 48.19 12.50 0.06
C GLU A 104 47.71 11.42 -0.93
N ASN A 105 46.95 10.41 -0.47
CA ASN A 105 46.43 9.36 -1.36
C ASN A 105 45.21 9.81 -2.18
N ILE A 106 44.61 10.94 -1.82
CA ILE A 106 43.37 11.44 -2.43
C ILE A 106 43.64 12.09 -3.79
N SER A 107 44.86 12.58 -4.03
CA SER A 107 45.27 13.17 -5.31
C SER A 107 45.62 12.14 -6.40
N GLN A 108 45.86 10.88 -6.06
CA GLN A 108 46.16 9.80 -7.02
C GLN A 108 45.04 8.77 -7.17
N CYS A 109 44.12 8.70 -6.21
CA CYS A 109 42.95 7.83 -6.30
C CYS A 109 41.87 8.47 -7.18
N SER A 110 41.39 7.77 -8.20
CA SER A 110 40.12 8.11 -8.84
C SER A 110 38.99 8.01 -7.80
N ILE A 111 38.67 9.18 -7.24
CA ILE A 111 37.48 9.60 -6.49
C ILE A 111 36.19 8.86 -6.92
N LYS A 112 36.13 8.38 -8.18
CA LYS A 112 34.99 7.67 -8.77
C LYS A 112 34.37 6.54 -7.93
N LEU A 113 35.13 5.78 -7.14
CA LEU A 113 34.62 4.50 -6.62
C LEU A 113 34.75 4.27 -5.10
N ASN A 114 35.62 4.98 -4.38
CA ASN A 114 35.65 4.92 -2.90
C ASN A 114 34.48 5.69 -2.25
N LEU A 115 33.86 6.64 -2.96
CA LEU A 115 32.83 7.52 -2.41
C LEU A 115 31.41 6.95 -2.41
N LEU A 116 31.20 5.78 -3.03
CA LEU A 116 29.96 4.99 -2.89
C LEU A 116 30.02 4.01 -1.70
N PHE A 117 31.16 3.88 -1.03
CA PHE A 117 31.36 2.99 0.13
C PHE A 117 31.22 3.69 1.49
N VAL A 118 31.43 5.00 1.55
CA VAL A 118 31.57 5.70 2.84
C VAL A 118 30.25 5.86 3.63
N PRO A 119 29.07 6.10 3.02
CA PRO A 119 27.85 6.32 3.80
C PRO A 119 27.42 5.11 4.63
N GLU A 120 27.63 3.89 4.12
CA GLU A 120 27.27 2.63 4.83
C GLU A 120 28.35 2.14 5.81
N GLN A 121 29.57 2.70 5.75
CA GLN A 121 30.71 2.32 6.60
C GLN A 121 31.00 3.30 7.74
N ALA A 122 30.46 4.52 7.69
CA ALA A 122 30.75 5.52 8.70
C ALA A 122 30.04 5.20 10.02
N GLU A 123 30.76 4.57 10.96
CA GLU A 123 30.29 4.40 12.35
C GLU A 123 30.20 5.75 13.09
N SER A 124 30.89 6.79 12.61
CA SER A 124 30.96 8.12 13.24
C SER A 124 30.50 9.26 12.34
N LYS A 125 29.64 10.15 12.88
CA LYS A 125 29.18 11.39 12.22
C LYS A 125 30.32 12.35 11.86
N ALA A 126 31.45 12.28 12.57
CA ALA A 126 32.59 13.18 12.36
C ALA A 126 33.33 12.88 11.04
N ASP A 127 33.40 11.61 10.66
CA ASP A 127 34.10 11.16 9.44
C ASP A 127 33.34 11.63 8.19
N LEU A 128 32.01 11.56 8.21
CA LEU A 128 31.16 12.07 7.13
C LEU A 128 31.27 13.59 6.95
N SER A 129 31.31 14.36 8.05
CA SER A 129 31.46 15.81 7.98
C SER A 129 32.85 16.23 7.43
N SER A 130 33.91 15.50 7.81
CA SER A 130 35.25 15.73 7.28
C SER A 130 35.35 15.43 5.77
N LEU A 131 34.68 14.36 5.31
CA LEU A 131 34.57 13.99 3.91
C LEU A 131 33.82 15.05 3.10
N CYS A 132 32.67 15.52 3.60
CA CYS A 132 31.91 16.62 2.98
C CYS A 132 32.75 17.89 2.85
N THR A 133 33.50 18.24 3.90
CA THR A 133 34.40 19.40 3.90
C THR A 133 35.49 19.28 2.82
N LEU A 134 36.05 18.09 2.65
CA LEU A 134 37.06 17.81 1.63
C LEU A 134 36.47 17.90 0.20
N LEU A 135 35.29 17.33 -0.01
CA LEU A 135 34.59 17.36 -1.29
C LEU A 135 34.22 18.79 -1.70
N LEU A 136 33.72 19.59 -0.75
CA LEU A 136 33.37 20.99 -0.99
C LEU A 136 34.61 21.86 -1.28
N ARG A 137 35.74 21.62 -0.60
CA ARG A 137 37.02 22.29 -0.91
C ARG A 137 37.49 22.01 -2.35
N GLY A 138 37.20 20.81 -2.88
CA GLY A 138 37.47 20.47 -4.29
C GLY A 138 36.68 21.34 -5.28
N LEU A 139 35.47 21.80 -4.92
CA LEU A 139 34.62 22.66 -5.76
C LEU A 139 35.05 24.15 -5.74
N GLU A 140 35.97 24.52 -4.84
CA GLU A 140 36.52 25.88 -4.71
C GLU A 140 37.76 26.12 -5.58
N GLY A 141 38.44 25.05 -6.03
CA GLY A 141 39.65 25.13 -6.85
C GLY A 141 39.41 25.73 -8.24
N ARG A 142 40.38 26.50 -8.77
CA ARG A 142 40.36 26.92 -10.18
C ARG A 142 40.61 25.70 -11.09
N PRO A 143 39.92 25.56 -12.24
CA PRO A 143 40.20 24.48 -13.17
C PRO A 143 41.62 24.64 -13.71
N SER A 144 42.55 23.76 -13.32
CA SER A 144 43.84 23.65 -14.00
C SER A 144 43.66 22.84 -15.28
N GLU A 145 44.32 23.25 -16.36
CA GLU A 145 44.28 22.61 -17.68
C GLU A 145 44.65 21.11 -17.62
N GLY A 146 43.64 20.25 -17.49
CA GLY A 146 43.74 18.80 -17.56
C GLY A 146 42.35 18.19 -17.46
N PRO A 147 42.08 17.01 -18.04
CA PRO A 147 40.78 16.37 -17.92
C PRO A 147 40.59 15.93 -16.47
N SER A 148 39.80 16.67 -15.69
CA SER A 148 39.41 16.30 -14.33
C SER A 148 38.00 15.71 -14.30
N PRO A 149 37.79 14.43 -14.67
CA PRO A 149 36.51 13.73 -14.52
C PRO A 149 36.10 13.49 -13.05
N SER A 150 36.76 14.15 -12.09
CA SER A 150 36.60 14.00 -10.65
C SER A 150 35.49 14.86 -10.04
N LEU A 151 35.18 16.02 -10.62
CA LEU A 151 34.20 16.98 -10.08
C LEU A 151 32.74 16.58 -10.38
N MET A 152 32.50 15.83 -11.46
CA MET A 152 31.16 15.41 -11.88
C MET A 152 30.43 14.53 -10.85
N LEU A 153 31.16 13.77 -10.03
CA LEU A 153 30.54 12.85 -9.07
C LEU A 153 30.30 13.50 -7.69
N THR A 154 30.87 14.68 -7.45
CA THR A 154 30.84 15.33 -6.14
C THR A 154 29.41 15.58 -5.64
N LEU A 155 28.52 16.12 -6.48
CA LEU A 155 27.13 16.37 -6.10
C LEU A 155 26.34 15.08 -5.83
N PRO A 156 26.31 14.07 -6.73
CA PRO A 156 25.67 12.79 -6.43
C PRO A 156 26.08 12.19 -5.08
N ILE A 157 27.36 12.27 -4.73
CA ILE A 157 27.87 11.74 -3.46
C ILE A 157 27.36 12.55 -2.27
N ILE A 158 27.43 13.88 -2.35
CA ILE A 158 26.88 14.75 -1.31
C ILE A 158 25.40 14.43 -1.10
N ASN A 159 24.62 14.23 -2.18
CA ASN A 159 23.21 13.85 -2.08
C ASN A 159 23.00 12.52 -1.33
N THR A 160 23.82 11.50 -1.63
CA THR A 160 23.77 10.21 -0.92
C THR A 160 24.10 10.40 0.57
N ILE A 161 25.13 11.17 0.90
CA ILE A 161 25.49 11.45 2.31
C ILE A 161 24.34 12.15 3.02
N LEU A 162 23.72 13.16 2.40
CA LEU A 162 22.58 13.88 2.98
C LEU A 162 21.35 13.00 3.21
N THR A 163 21.15 11.98 2.37
CA THR A 163 20.06 11.01 2.54
C THR A 163 20.23 10.20 3.83
N HIS A 164 21.47 9.92 4.25
CA HIS A 164 21.77 9.17 5.48
C HIS A 164 22.00 10.05 6.71
N SER A 165 22.62 11.22 6.52
CA SER A 165 22.96 12.17 7.58
C SER A 165 22.73 13.61 7.11
N PRO A 166 21.51 14.18 7.28
CA PRO A 166 21.20 15.52 6.81
C PRO A 166 21.97 16.62 7.57
N ASP A 167 22.33 16.39 8.83
CA ASP A 167 23.02 17.36 9.70
C ASP A 167 24.55 17.43 9.50
N CYS A 168 25.09 16.81 8.43
CA CYS A 168 26.55 16.67 8.26
C CYS A 168 27.26 17.96 7.80
N LEU A 169 26.52 18.90 7.20
CA LEU A 169 27.05 20.15 6.65
C LEU A 169 26.89 21.31 7.63
N THR A 170 27.89 22.18 7.69
CA THR A 170 27.79 23.45 8.43
C THR A 170 26.98 24.49 7.65
N GLU A 171 26.48 25.53 8.33
CA GLU A 171 25.71 26.60 7.68
C GLU A 171 26.51 27.32 6.57
N ASP A 172 27.81 27.53 6.77
CA ASP A 172 28.72 28.08 5.76
C ASP A 172 28.82 27.17 4.51
N GLN A 173 28.86 25.86 4.71
CA GLN A 173 28.88 24.89 3.63
C GLN A 173 27.56 24.86 2.85
N VAL A 174 26.44 24.96 3.56
CA VAL A 174 25.10 25.03 2.97
C VAL A 174 24.94 26.31 2.14
N THR A 175 25.41 27.46 2.64
CA THR A 175 25.34 28.73 1.91
C THR A 175 26.25 28.74 0.68
N LEU A 176 27.48 28.20 0.81
CA LEU A 176 28.40 28.03 -0.32
C LEU A 176 27.80 27.16 -1.42
N LEU A 177 27.27 25.99 -1.06
CA LEU A 177 26.71 25.06 -2.03
C LEU A 177 25.42 25.63 -2.65
N SER A 178 24.56 26.29 -1.88
CA SER A 178 23.38 26.99 -2.41
C SER A 178 23.74 28.04 -3.47
N LYS A 179 24.83 28.80 -3.25
CA LYS A 179 25.34 29.76 -4.23
C LYS A 179 25.84 29.07 -5.51
N LYS A 180 26.57 27.96 -5.38
CA LYS A 180 27.05 27.18 -6.53
C LYS A 180 25.90 26.55 -7.32
N LEU A 181 24.90 26.00 -6.65
CA LEU A 181 23.67 25.47 -7.28
C LEU A 181 22.96 26.56 -8.09
N VAL A 182 22.83 27.78 -7.54
CA VAL A 182 22.29 28.93 -8.28
C VAL A 182 23.10 29.22 -9.54
N ASP A 183 24.43 29.23 -9.43
CA ASP A 183 25.30 29.55 -10.54
C ASP A 183 25.20 28.48 -11.64
N TRP A 184 25.18 27.20 -11.29
CA TRP A 184 25.01 26.10 -12.26
C TRP A 184 23.63 26.08 -12.90
N LEU A 185 22.56 26.30 -12.13
CA LEU A 185 21.19 26.31 -12.66
C LEU A 185 20.95 27.45 -13.66
N ARG A 186 21.55 28.63 -13.44
CA ARG A 186 21.26 29.83 -14.26
C ARG A 186 22.32 30.15 -15.31
N TYR A 187 23.59 29.86 -15.06
CA TYR A 187 24.71 30.35 -15.87
C TYR A 187 25.53 29.25 -16.54
N ALA A 188 25.03 28.02 -16.60
CA ALA A 188 25.64 26.97 -17.42
C ALA A 188 25.68 27.37 -18.91
N SER A 189 26.76 26.97 -19.57
CA SER A 189 27.06 27.24 -20.97
C SER A 189 25.97 26.74 -21.91
N ILE A 190 25.65 27.51 -22.95
CA ILE A 190 24.68 27.17 -24.01
C ILE A 190 25.40 26.64 -25.26
N VAL A 191 26.69 26.34 -25.12
CA VAL A 191 27.56 25.91 -26.21
C VAL A 191 27.98 24.46 -25.96
N GLN A 192 27.96 23.63 -27.00
CA GLN A 192 28.33 22.22 -26.89
C GLN A 192 29.79 22.06 -26.47
N GLY A 193 30.05 21.06 -25.63
CA GLY A 193 31.41 20.64 -25.31
C GLY A 193 32.12 20.12 -26.56
N GLY A 194 33.40 20.45 -26.73
CA GLY A 194 34.16 20.07 -27.92
C GLY A 194 34.15 18.56 -28.16
N GLY A 195 33.40 18.11 -29.16
CA GLY A 195 33.38 16.71 -29.58
C GLY A 195 34.66 16.35 -30.33
N ALA A 196 35.24 15.19 -29.99
CA ALA A 196 36.30 14.56 -30.76
C ALA A 196 35.86 14.43 -32.23
N SER A 197 36.73 14.87 -33.14
CA SER A 197 36.52 14.87 -34.57
C SER A 197 36.06 13.50 -35.11
N SER A 198 34.89 13.45 -35.75
CA SER A 198 34.67 12.44 -36.78
C SER A 198 35.60 12.78 -37.95
N GLY A 199 36.66 12.00 -38.15
CA GLY A 199 37.69 12.25 -39.17
C GLY A 199 37.12 12.32 -40.58
N GLY A 200 36.93 13.54 -41.08
CA GLY A 200 36.74 13.84 -42.49
C GLY A 200 38.04 14.39 -43.06
N PHE A 201 38.60 13.71 -44.05
CA PHE A 201 39.94 13.96 -44.63
C PHE A 201 40.11 15.31 -45.36
N PHE A 202 39.09 16.20 -45.37
CA PHE A 202 39.13 17.48 -46.09
C PHE A 202 38.41 18.61 -45.35
N THR A 203 38.95 19.09 -44.22
CA THR A 203 38.64 20.45 -43.74
C THR A 203 39.86 21.09 -43.07
N GLY A 204 40.39 22.16 -43.65
CA GLY A 204 41.48 22.95 -43.08
C GLY A 204 41.09 23.71 -41.80
N PRO A 205 42.07 24.30 -41.09
CA PRO A 205 41.88 24.92 -39.79
C PRO A 205 41.26 26.31 -39.95
N ARG A 206 39.94 26.36 -40.14
CA ARG A 206 39.16 27.54 -39.76
C ARG A 206 38.42 27.15 -38.49
N SER A 207 38.66 27.92 -37.43
CA SER A 207 37.96 27.85 -36.15
C SER A 207 36.44 27.77 -36.39
N ARG A 208 35.88 26.56 -36.40
CA ARG A 208 34.43 26.36 -36.46
C ARG A 208 33.89 26.93 -35.16
N GLN A 209 33.01 27.92 -35.26
CA GLN A 209 32.32 28.49 -34.11
C GLN A 209 31.69 27.36 -33.30
N PRO A 210 31.77 27.42 -31.97
CA PRO A 210 31.35 26.31 -31.15
C PRO A 210 29.82 26.18 -31.26
N VAL A 211 29.37 24.95 -31.51
CA VAL A 211 27.99 24.68 -31.93
C VAL A 211 27.06 24.97 -30.74
N PRO A 212 25.97 25.74 -30.92
CA PRO A 212 25.04 25.98 -29.84
C PRO A 212 24.29 24.69 -29.49
N ILE A 213 23.83 24.61 -28.25
CA ILE A 213 23.01 23.50 -27.78
C ILE A 213 21.60 23.62 -28.37
N ALA A 214 21.04 22.47 -28.71
CA ALA A 214 19.69 22.38 -29.25
C ALA A 214 18.68 22.06 -28.14
N GLU A 215 17.41 22.32 -28.41
CA GLU A 215 16.26 21.88 -27.64
C GLU A 215 15.82 20.49 -28.18
N LEU A 216 14.85 19.84 -27.54
CA LEU A 216 14.42 18.48 -27.92
C LEU A 216 13.78 18.37 -29.32
N ASP A 217 13.32 19.50 -29.85
CA ASP A 217 12.83 19.67 -31.21
C ASP A 217 13.94 20.05 -32.20
N GLY A 218 15.21 20.06 -31.78
CA GLY A 218 16.35 20.39 -32.63
C GLY A 218 16.52 21.89 -32.92
N THR A 219 15.66 22.76 -32.39
CA THR A 219 15.85 24.21 -32.48
C THR A 219 16.94 24.68 -31.53
N VAL A 220 17.55 25.84 -31.79
CA VAL A 220 18.63 26.37 -30.93
C VAL A 220 18.07 26.85 -29.59
N SER A 221 18.71 26.48 -28.47
CA SER A 221 18.34 26.95 -27.13
C SER A 221 18.68 28.44 -26.96
N GLY A 222 17.72 29.22 -26.44
CA GLY A 222 17.77 30.68 -26.50
C GLY A 222 17.92 31.46 -25.19
N ASP A 223 17.69 30.83 -24.01
CA ASP A 223 17.71 31.53 -22.71
C ASP A 223 18.88 31.07 -21.83
N PHE A 224 18.77 29.89 -21.21
CA PHE A 224 19.84 29.25 -20.45
C PHE A 224 19.74 27.73 -20.56
N PHE A 225 20.84 27.03 -20.28
CA PHE A 225 20.91 25.57 -20.36
C PHE A 225 20.04 24.89 -19.30
N THR A 226 19.35 23.83 -19.72
CA THR A 226 18.53 22.96 -18.85
C THR A 226 18.79 21.49 -19.14
N VAL A 227 18.30 20.60 -18.27
CA VAL A 227 18.38 19.14 -18.47
C VAL A 227 17.66 18.63 -19.73
N LEU A 228 16.74 19.41 -20.30
CA LEU A 228 16.06 19.08 -21.57
C LEU A 228 16.81 19.58 -22.80
N CYS A 229 18.01 20.12 -22.65
CA CYS A 229 18.82 20.54 -23.78
C CYS A 229 19.63 19.36 -24.36
N VAL A 230 19.80 19.33 -25.69
CA VAL A 230 20.44 18.25 -26.45
C VAL A 230 21.72 18.74 -27.13
N GLY A 231 22.83 18.03 -26.89
CA GLY A 231 24.12 18.29 -27.51
C GLY A 231 24.89 17.00 -27.79
N GLN A 232 25.92 17.06 -28.64
CA GLN A 232 26.79 15.90 -28.92
C GLN A 232 27.75 15.59 -27.76
N GLY A 233 28.04 16.58 -26.92
CA GLY A 233 28.81 16.44 -25.70
C GLY A 233 28.52 17.61 -24.76
N PHE A 234 28.47 17.33 -23.45
CA PHE A 234 28.25 18.33 -22.43
C PHE A 234 29.55 18.81 -21.80
N THR A 235 29.64 20.11 -21.55
CA THR A 235 30.70 20.72 -20.75
C THR A 235 30.52 20.37 -19.27
N GLU A 236 31.54 20.61 -18.45
CA GLU A 236 31.50 20.28 -17.03
C GLU A 236 30.37 21.02 -16.28
N ASP A 237 30.20 22.32 -16.54
CA ASP A 237 29.13 23.14 -15.97
C ASP A 237 27.73 22.70 -16.41
N GLN A 238 27.57 22.14 -17.60
CA GLN A 238 26.31 21.52 -18.05
C GLN A 238 26.01 20.24 -17.28
N TRP A 239 27.02 19.39 -17.03
CA TRP A 239 26.85 18.24 -16.14
C TRP A 239 26.49 18.66 -14.72
N MET A 240 27.14 19.69 -14.19
CA MET A 240 26.82 20.23 -12.87
C MET A 240 25.40 20.80 -12.81
N ASN A 241 24.88 21.40 -13.88
CA ASN A 241 23.47 21.82 -13.99
C ASN A 241 22.52 20.62 -13.87
N VAL A 242 22.77 19.54 -14.61
CA VAL A 242 21.96 18.31 -14.57
C VAL A 242 21.96 17.70 -13.16
N TYR A 243 23.13 17.60 -12.53
CA TYR A 243 23.23 17.10 -11.16
C TYR A 243 22.56 18.01 -10.14
N SER A 244 22.69 19.33 -10.31
CA SER A 244 22.05 20.34 -9.46
C SER A 244 20.54 20.19 -9.49
N PHE A 245 19.93 20.06 -10.68
CA PHE A 245 18.50 19.82 -10.81
C PHE A 245 18.07 18.49 -10.17
N SER A 246 18.82 17.41 -10.40
CA SER A 246 18.53 16.08 -9.85
C SER A 246 18.50 16.02 -8.32
N MET A 247 19.33 16.83 -7.63
CA MET A 247 19.34 16.91 -6.17
C MET A 247 18.50 18.05 -5.60
N LEU A 248 17.97 18.95 -6.42
CA LEU A 248 17.43 20.25 -5.99
C LEU A 248 16.27 20.08 -5.01
N ARG A 249 15.33 19.18 -5.30
CA ARG A 249 14.20 18.89 -4.40
C ARG A 249 14.67 18.36 -3.06
N HIS A 250 15.58 17.38 -3.06
CA HIS A 250 16.12 16.83 -1.82
C HIS A 250 16.84 17.92 -1.00
N TRP A 251 17.60 18.78 -1.67
CA TRP A 251 18.29 19.91 -1.04
C TRP A 251 17.32 20.90 -0.38
N LEU A 252 16.26 21.30 -1.09
CA LEU A 252 15.22 22.20 -0.57
C LEU A 252 14.50 21.58 0.63
N LEU A 253 14.14 20.29 0.54
CA LEU A 253 13.49 19.56 1.63
C LEU A 253 14.38 19.40 2.88
N THR A 254 15.67 19.19 2.70
CA THR A 254 16.60 18.97 3.81
C THR A 254 16.95 20.26 4.55
N TYR A 255 17.10 21.38 3.82
CA TYR A 255 17.56 22.66 4.38
C TYR A 255 16.48 23.72 4.47
N HIS A 256 15.21 23.27 4.59
CA HIS A 256 14.05 24.11 4.82
C HIS A 256 14.34 25.22 5.83
N SER A 257 14.07 26.48 5.44
CA SER A 257 14.19 27.62 6.33
C SER A 257 12.97 27.68 7.27
N VAL A 258 12.90 26.83 8.30
CA VAL A 258 12.04 27.18 9.44
C VAL A 258 12.69 28.40 10.08
N SER A 259 12.08 29.56 9.86
CA SER A 259 12.37 30.77 10.63
C SER A 259 12.45 30.38 12.10
N SER A 260 13.60 30.63 12.71
CA SER A 260 13.85 30.38 14.12
C SER A 260 12.72 30.99 14.94
N GLY A 261 11.83 30.15 15.44
CA GLY A 261 10.91 30.49 16.53
C GLY A 261 11.74 30.71 17.78
N ASN A 262 12.32 31.90 17.92
CA ASN A 262 12.72 32.57 19.14
C ASN A 262 13.57 33.80 18.79
N LEU A 263 12.91 34.94 18.60
CA LEU A 263 13.36 36.27 19.02
C LEU A 263 12.16 37.22 18.88
N MET A 264 11.25 37.17 19.86
CA MET A 264 10.59 38.41 20.27
C MET A 264 11.65 39.30 20.91
N SER A 265 12.14 40.28 20.18
CA SER A 265 12.44 41.63 20.68
C SER A 265 13.06 42.47 19.56
N ASP A 266 12.47 43.65 19.39
CA ASP A 266 13.08 44.87 18.87
C ASP A 266 13.60 44.87 17.43
N ALA A 267 12.70 45.26 16.51
CA ALA A 267 12.99 46.33 15.57
C ALA A 267 11.67 46.89 15.03
N ASP A 268 11.06 47.74 15.86
CA ASP A 268 10.20 48.80 15.36
C ASP A 268 11.05 49.73 14.47
N ASP A 269 10.39 50.42 13.54
CA ASP A 269 10.91 51.51 12.72
C ASP A 269 11.61 51.14 11.38
N ARG A 270 10.81 51.12 10.29
CA ARG A 270 11.08 51.90 9.06
C ARG A 270 9.92 51.91 8.07
N SER A 271 9.09 52.95 8.24
CA SER A 271 8.48 53.83 7.24
C SER A 271 8.05 53.29 5.86
N GLU A 272 6.75 53.40 5.65
CA GLU A 272 5.99 53.47 4.39
C GLU A 272 6.63 54.40 3.34
N VAL A 273 6.78 53.93 2.10
CA VAL A 273 6.78 54.79 0.91
C VAL A 273 5.92 54.12 -0.17
N ASP A 274 4.70 54.64 -0.22
CA ASP A 274 3.74 54.86 -1.30
C ASP A 274 3.89 54.21 -2.69
N GLY A 275 2.72 53.91 -3.25
CA GLY A 275 2.50 53.13 -4.45
C GLY A 275 2.94 53.79 -5.75
N SER A 276 3.46 52.98 -6.67
CA SER A 276 3.44 53.28 -8.10
C SER A 276 3.35 51.99 -8.92
N VAL A 277 2.18 51.80 -9.52
CA VAL A 277 1.83 50.70 -10.42
C VAL A 277 2.45 50.98 -11.80
N VAL A 278 3.66 50.50 -12.08
CA VAL A 278 4.22 50.49 -13.44
C VAL A 278 5.10 49.26 -13.70
N SER A 279 4.60 48.38 -14.58
CA SER A 279 5.35 47.42 -15.43
C SER A 279 6.34 46.45 -14.76
N MET A 280 5.84 45.25 -14.40
CA MET A 280 6.54 44.23 -13.61
C MET A 280 7.25 43.12 -14.42
N VAL A 281 7.68 43.37 -15.67
CA VAL A 281 8.21 42.29 -16.55
C VAL A 281 9.72 42.37 -16.83
N SER A 282 10.49 43.30 -16.23
CA SER A 282 11.94 43.36 -16.52
C SER A 282 12.89 43.73 -15.37
N ALA A 283 12.44 43.72 -14.11
CA ALA A 283 13.26 44.17 -12.96
C ALA A 283 13.89 43.06 -12.08
N THR A 284 13.76 41.77 -12.40
CA THR A 284 14.14 40.68 -11.46
C THR A 284 15.62 40.31 -11.45
N SER A 285 16.43 40.75 -12.42
CA SER A 285 17.82 40.27 -12.56
C SER A 285 18.84 40.95 -11.62
N SER A 286 18.61 42.20 -11.23
CA SER A 286 19.51 42.96 -10.35
C SER A 286 19.10 42.88 -8.86
N SER A 287 17.79 42.83 -8.56
CA SER A 287 17.29 42.73 -7.18
C SER A 287 17.53 41.36 -6.54
N SER A 288 17.54 40.27 -7.32
CA SER A 288 17.73 38.91 -6.77
C SER A 288 19.15 38.65 -6.26
N ARG A 289 20.13 39.51 -6.58
CA ARG A 289 21.51 39.38 -6.09
C ARG A 289 21.66 39.81 -4.62
N LEU A 290 20.68 40.55 -4.09
CA LEU A 290 20.65 41.05 -2.71
C LEU A 290 20.01 40.05 -1.73
N LEU A 291 19.34 39.01 -2.24
CA LEU A 291 18.72 37.99 -1.43
C LEU A 291 19.76 37.06 -0.78
N PRO A 292 19.51 36.55 0.43
CA PRO A 292 20.27 35.45 1.01
C PRO A 292 20.41 34.27 0.02
N PRO A 293 21.53 33.52 0.04
CA PRO A 293 21.77 32.43 -0.91
C PRO A 293 20.64 31.40 -1.01
N LYS A 294 19.96 31.09 0.10
CA LYS A 294 18.82 30.17 0.14
C LYS A 294 17.60 30.73 -0.59
N GLU A 295 17.22 31.98 -0.32
CA GLU A 295 16.09 32.65 -1.00
C GLU A 295 16.36 32.83 -2.50
N ARG A 296 17.60 33.18 -2.85
CA ARG A 296 18.03 33.27 -4.25
C ARG A 296 17.95 31.92 -4.95
N LEU A 297 18.28 30.82 -4.26
CA LEU A 297 18.13 29.47 -4.79
C LEU A 297 16.65 29.16 -5.09
N ARG A 298 15.71 29.55 -4.23
CA ARG A 298 14.27 29.36 -4.47
C ARG A 298 13.77 30.10 -5.70
N GLU A 299 14.11 31.38 -5.84
CA GLU A 299 13.71 32.16 -7.04
C GLU A 299 14.32 31.57 -8.32
N LYS A 300 15.57 31.08 -8.28
CA LYS A 300 16.19 30.44 -9.45
C LYS A 300 15.67 29.03 -9.73
N ALA A 301 15.32 28.26 -8.70
CA ALA A 301 14.62 27.00 -8.83
C ALA A 301 13.25 27.20 -9.52
N PHE A 302 12.48 28.19 -9.07
CA PHE A 302 11.21 28.59 -9.68
C PHE A 302 11.38 28.90 -11.18
N GLN A 303 12.34 29.78 -11.53
CA GLN A 303 12.62 30.15 -12.94
C GLN A 303 13.07 28.95 -13.79
N TYR A 304 13.90 28.08 -13.23
CA TYR A 304 14.38 26.86 -13.91
C TYR A 304 13.23 25.90 -14.20
N CYS A 305 12.38 25.62 -13.21
CA CYS A 305 11.23 24.74 -13.36
C CYS A 305 10.17 25.31 -14.33
N GLN A 306 9.91 26.63 -14.29
CA GLN A 306 9.04 27.27 -15.27
C GLN A 306 9.57 27.08 -16.70
N ARG A 307 10.88 27.26 -16.91
CA ARG A 307 11.52 27.03 -18.20
C ARG A 307 11.40 25.58 -18.67
N LEU A 308 11.56 24.61 -17.77
CA LEU A 308 11.37 23.19 -18.11
C LEU A 308 9.94 22.89 -18.56
N ILE A 309 8.94 23.47 -17.89
CA ILE A 309 7.54 23.32 -18.27
C ILE A 309 7.31 23.90 -19.67
N GLU A 310 7.85 25.08 -19.98
CA GLU A 310 7.76 25.67 -21.32
C GLU A 310 8.47 24.82 -22.39
N GLN A 311 9.66 24.27 -22.10
CA GLN A 311 10.38 23.38 -23.03
C GLN A 311 9.62 22.09 -23.32
N SER A 312 8.82 21.61 -22.35
CA SER A 312 7.99 20.42 -22.53
C SER A 312 6.79 20.61 -23.47
N ASP A 313 6.51 21.84 -23.92
CA ASP A 313 5.52 22.08 -24.98
C ASP A 313 6.00 21.55 -26.34
N ARG A 314 7.32 21.36 -26.48
CA ARG A 314 7.96 20.93 -27.72
C ARG A 314 7.96 19.42 -27.81
N LYS A 315 7.59 18.91 -28.98
CA LYS A 315 7.56 17.47 -29.24
C LYS A 315 8.98 16.94 -29.44
N ALA A 316 9.42 16.03 -28.57
CA ALA A 316 10.71 15.37 -28.70
C ALA A 316 10.78 14.44 -29.92
N HIS A 317 11.97 14.36 -30.54
CA HIS A 317 12.21 13.48 -31.69
C HIS A 317 12.34 12.00 -31.31
N LYS A 318 12.94 11.70 -30.15
CA LYS A 318 13.18 10.33 -29.68
C LYS A 318 12.23 9.98 -28.55
N ARG A 319 11.86 8.70 -28.48
CA ARG A 319 11.03 8.17 -27.39
C ARG A 319 11.70 8.31 -26.02
N THR A 320 13.01 8.08 -25.93
CA THR A 320 13.80 8.26 -24.70
C THR A 320 13.69 9.68 -24.16
N ASP A 321 13.71 10.65 -25.07
CA ASP A 321 13.65 12.07 -24.77
C ASP A 321 12.24 12.47 -24.30
N THR A 322 11.20 11.80 -24.82
CA THR A 322 9.80 11.96 -24.34
C THR A 322 9.64 11.44 -22.92
N GLU A 323 10.22 10.28 -22.59
CA GLU A 323 10.19 9.76 -21.22
C GLU A 323 10.99 10.64 -20.26
N LEU A 324 12.13 11.19 -20.71
CA LEU A 324 12.90 12.18 -19.94
C LEU A 324 12.08 13.45 -19.68
N GLN A 325 11.38 13.99 -20.69
CA GLN A 325 10.48 15.14 -20.51
C GLN A 325 9.45 14.89 -19.41
N LYS A 326 8.82 13.71 -19.40
CA LYS A 326 7.84 13.33 -18.37
C LYS A 326 8.48 13.28 -16.97
N ALA A 327 9.66 12.69 -16.85
CA ALA A 327 10.40 12.64 -15.58
C ALA A 327 10.78 14.05 -15.09
N CYS A 328 11.28 14.90 -15.98
CA CYS A 328 11.61 16.29 -15.65
C CYS A 328 10.36 17.10 -15.24
N LEU A 329 9.20 16.83 -15.84
CA LEU A 329 7.94 17.47 -15.44
C LEU A 329 7.50 17.05 -14.03
N VAL A 330 7.56 15.75 -13.70
CA VAL A 330 7.29 15.26 -12.34
C VAL A 330 8.15 16.01 -11.33
N GLU A 331 9.46 16.07 -11.59
CA GLU A 331 10.41 16.69 -10.66
C GLU A 331 10.23 18.21 -10.59
N ALA A 332 10.01 18.88 -11.73
CA ALA A 332 9.77 20.33 -11.77
C ALA A 332 8.52 20.73 -10.98
N VAL A 333 7.42 20.00 -11.12
CA VAL A 333 6.19 20.26 -10.34
C VAL A 333 6.42 20.02 -8.85
N CYS A 334 7.15 18.96 -8.48
CA CYS A 334 7.48 18.70 -7.07
C CYS A 334 8.38 19.79 -6.46
N ILE A 335 9.35 20.31 -7.22
CA ILE A 335 10.20 21.42 -6.77
C ILE A 335 9.37 22.70 -6.61
N LEU A 336 8.48 22.99 -7.55
CA LEU A 336 7.59 24.15 -7.47
C LEU A 336 6.65 24.07 -6.27
N ASP A 337 6.12 22.90 -5.94
CA ASP A 337 5.36 22.63 -4.71
C ASP A 337 6.21 22.94 -3.47
N CYS A 338 7.42 22.39 -3.37
CA CYS A 338 8.32 22.65 -2.24
C CYS A 338 8.62 24.15 -2.06
N VAL A 339 8.90 24.84 -3.17
CA VAL A 339 9.20 26.29 -3.16
C VAL A 339 7.96 27.10 -2.73
N CYS A 340 6.76 26.71 -3.14
CA CYS A 340 5.51 27.38 -2.76
C CYS A 340 5.10 27.11 -1.31
N VAL A 341 5.45 25.94 -0.75
CA VAL A 341 5.29 25.64 0.67
C VAL A 341 6.19 26.53 1.53
N GLU A 342 7.42 26.80 1.08
CA GLU A 342 8.34 27.69 1.80
C GLU A 342 8.03 29.18 1.65
N ASP A 343 7.58 29.60 0.45
CA ASP A 343 7.25 31.00 0.15
C ASP A 343 5.88 31.07 -0.53
N ALA A 344 4.88 31.37 0.28
CA ALA A 344 3.50 31.48 -0.14
C ALA A 344 3.26 32.60 -1.19
N SER A 345 4.16 33.59 -1.28
CA SER A 345 4.06 34.65 -2.30
C SER A 345 4.26 34.13 -3.73
N LEU A 346 4.98 33.01 -3.89
CA LEU A 346 5.23 32.38 -5.18
C LEU A 346 4.03 31.59 -5.70
N VAL A 347 3.06 31.24 -4.85
CA VAL A 347 1.86 30.49 -5.25
C VAL A 347 1.14 31.17 -6.41
N TYR A 348 0.86 32.48 -6.32
CA TYR A 348 0.15 33.22 -7.36
C TYR A 348 0.93 33.34 -8.68
N ARG A 349 2.27 33.26 -8.62
CA ARG A 349 3.15 33.26 -9.80
C ARG A 349 3.22 31.88 -10.45
N THR A 350 3.22 30.82 -9.64
CA THR A 350 3.34 29.43 -10.09
C THR A 350 2.03 28.86 -10.62
N PHE A 351 0.90 29.18 -9.99
CA PHE A 351 -0.39 28.54 -10.27
C PHE A 351 -0.84 28.66 -11.74
N PRO A 352 -0.72 29.82 -12.43
CA PRO A 352 -1.08 29.93 -13.83
C PRO A 352 -0.31 28.96 -14.74
N CYS A 353 0.98 28.76 -14.46
CA CYS A 353 1.83 27.81 -15.20
C CYS A 353 1.36 26.36 -14.98
N ILE A 354 1.10 25.98 -13.72
CA ILE A 354 0.61 24.63 -13.38
C ILE A 354 -0.79 24.36 -13.94
N LYS A 355 -1.69 25.36 -13.91
CA LYS A 355 -3.03 25.24 -14.48
C LYS A 355 -3.00 25.06 -16.00
N ALA A 356 -2.15 25.81 -16.69
CA ALA A 356 -1.95 25.66 -18.14
C ALA A 356 -1.37 24.27 -18.48
N LEU A 357 -0.40 23.81 -17.68
CA LEU A 357 0.18 22.47 -17.80
C LEU A 357 -0.90 21.38 -17.61
N PHE A 358 -1.72 21.48 -16.57
CA PHE A 358 -2.84 20.55 -16.35
C PHE A 358 -3.79 20.52 -17.56
N GLY A 359 -4.22 21.69 -18.05
CA GLY A 359 -5.10 21.79 -19.21
C GLY A 359 -4.53 21.10 -20.45
N ARG A 360 -3.22 21.20 -20.68
CA ARG A 360 -2.53 20.55 -21.79
C ARG A 360 -2.42 19.04 -21.64
N LEU A 361 -2.15 18.54 -20.43
CA LEU A 361 -1.85 17.12 -20.21
C LEU A 361 -3.09 16.26 -19.89
N SER A 362 -4.17 16.86 -19.37
CA SER A 362 -5.33 16.15 -18.82
C SER A 362 -6.04 15.18 -19.79
N SER A 363 -5.91 15.38 -21.10
CA SER A 363 -6.53 14.51 -22.11
C SER A 363 -5.76 13.21 -22.36
N ASP A 364 -4.43 13.20 -22.17
CA ASP A 364 -3.57 12.07 -22.49
C ASP A 364 -3.17 11.29 -21.23
N LEU A 365 -3.66 10.06 -21.15
CA LEU A 365 -3.40 9.12 -20.06
C LEU A 365 -1.91 8.77 -19.91
N SER A 366 -1.10 8.96 -20.95
CA SER A 366 0.34 8.70 -20.89
C SER A 366 1.08 9.64 -19.92
N PHE A 367 0.43 10.71 -19.46
CA PHE A 367 0.93 11.67 -18.47
C PHE A 367 0.38 11.45 -17.06
N ALA A 368 -0.31 10.34 -16.77
CA ALA A 368 -0.91 10.07 -15.46
C ALA A 368 0.09 10.25 -14.29
N ARG A 369 1.34 9.80 -14.45
CA ARG A 369 2.41 9.98 -13.46
C ARG A 369 2.82 11.43 -13.22
N VAL A 370 2.77 12.29 -14.25
CA VAL A 370 3.02 13.75 -14.13
C VAL A 370 1.85 14.44 -13.42
N LEU A 371 0.64 13.92 -13.61
CA LEU A 371 -0.57 14.51 -13.08
C LEU A 371 -0.78 14.22 -11.57
N ILE A 372 -0.11 13.22 -10.99
CA ILE A 372 -0.11 12.99 -9.53
C ILE A 372 0.58 14.15 -8.77
N PRO A 373 1.82 14.56 -9.10
CA PRO A 373 2.43 15.78 -8.54
C PRO A 373 1.61 17.05 -8.77
N ILE A 374 0.93 17.17 -9.91
CA ILE A 374 0.03 18.29 -10.16
C ILE A 374 -1.15 18.23 -9.18
N ALA A 375 -1.74 17.06 -8.95
CA ALA A 375 -2.79 16.89 -7.95
C ALA A 375 -2.31 17.22 -6.53
N GLN A 376 -1.08 16.86 -6.16
CA GLN A 376 -0.45 17.29 -4.90
C GLN A 376 -0.37 18.82 -4.80
N PHE A 377 0.10 19.49 -5.85
CA PHE A 377 0.19 20.95 -5.88
C PHE A 377 -1.19 21.61 -5.69
N TYR A 378 -2.22 21.09 -6.37
CA TYR A 378 -3.60 21.55 -6.21
C TYR A 378 -4.14 21.28 -4.79
N LEU A 379 -3.80 20.15 -4.17
CA LEU A 379 -4.21 19.85 -2.80
C LEU A 379 -3.60 20.80 -1.77
N ASN A 380 -2.33 21.17 -1.97
CA ASN A 380 -1.57 22.04 -1.07
C ASN A 380 -1.98 23.52 -1.24
N HIS A 381 -2.15 23.98 -2.48
CA HIS A 381 -2.22 25.41 -2.79
C HIS A 381 -3.52 25.86 -3.48
N GLY A 382 -4.41 24.95 -3.89
CA GLY A 382 -5.63 25.27 -4.66
C GLY A 382 -6.59 26.20 -3.91
N GLU A 383 -6.76 25.98 -2.61
CA GLU A 383 -7.58 26.83 -1.73
C GLU A 383 -7.03 28.25 -1.65
N MET A 384 -5.70 28.40 -1.47
CA MET A 384 -5.03 29.70 -1.41
C MET A 384 -5.15 30.48 -2.74
N ALA A 385 -5.07 29.77 -3.87
CA ALA A 385 -5.20 30.37 -5.18
C ALA A 385 -6.65 30.61 -5.62
N ALA A 386 -7.64 30.20 -4.83
CA ALA A 386 -9.07 30.25 -5.16
C ALA A 386 -9.39 29.65 -6.54
N VAL A 387 -8.75 28.53 -6.88
CA VAL A 387 -8.95 27.84 -8.17
C VAL A 387 -9.84 26.63 -7.98
N ASP A 388 -10.76 26.43 -8.93
CA ASP A 388 -11.55 25.20 -9.02
C ASP A 388 -10.66 23.99 -9.36
N CYS A 389 -10.73 22.98 -8.49
CA CYS A 389 -9.94 21.76 -8.55
C CYS A 389 -10.74 20.55 -9.05
N ASP A 390 -12.05 20.68 -9.30
CA ASP A 390 -12.93 19.52 -9.55
C ASP A 390 -12.50 18.70 -10.77
N GLY A 391 -12.07 19.36 -11.84
CA GLY A 391 -11.56 18.70 -13.04
C GLY A 391 -10.33 17.81 -12.78
N VAL A 392 -9.48 18.19 -11.81
CA VAL A 392 -8.32 17.39 -11.39
C VAL A 392 -8.79 16.12 -10.69
N TRP A 393 -9.72 16.26 -9.74
CA TRP A 393 -10.21 15.15 -8.95
C TRP A 393 -11.03 14.15 -9.76
N MET A 394 -11.84 14.61 -10.72
CA MET A 394 -12.55 13.74 -11.66
C MET A 394 -11.59 12.90 -12.52
N LEU A 395 -10.43 13.46 -12.90
CA LEU A 395 -9.43 12.74 -13.67
C LEU A 395 -8.68 11.72 -12.80
N VAL A 396 -8.19 12.18 -11.65
CA VAL A 396 -7.35 11.43 -10.71
C VAL A 396 -8.13 10.27 -10.06
N PHE A 397 -9.34 10.51 -9.55
CA PHE A 397 -10.16 9.48 -8.90
C PHE A 397 -11.10 8.74 -9.86
N GLY A 398 -11.39 9.32 -11.02
CA GLY A 398 -12.28 8.76 -12.03
C GLY A 398 -11.55 7.95 -13.09
N ARG A 399 -10.85 8.64 -14.01
CA ARG A 399 -10.31 8.00 -15.22
C ARG A 399 -9.10 7.12 -14.95
N TYR A 400 -8.18 7.52 -14.07
CA TYR A 400 -6.94 6.74 -13.88
C TYR A 400 -7.15 5.36 -13.27
N PRO A 401 -7.85 5.21 -12.14
CA PRO A 401 -8.12 3.87 -11.61
C PRO A 401 -9.09 3.11 -12.53
N GLY A 402 -9.91 3.82 -13.32
CA GLY A 402 -10.84 3.21 -14.27
C GLY A 402 -10.18 2.60 -15.51
N GLU A 403 -9.17 3.27 -16.07
CA GLU A 403 -8.55 2.92 -17.36
C GLU A 403 -7.11 2.38 -17.23
N LEU A 404 -6.38 2.76 -16.17
CA LEU A 404 -4.96 2.44 -15.95
C LEU A 404 -4.73 1.57 -14.70
N PHE A 405 -5.76 0.87 -14.20
CA PHE A 405 -5.64 -0.04 -13.05
C PHE A 405 -4.55 -1.11 -13.20
N ASN A 406 -4.17 -1.41 -14.45
CA ASN A 406 -3.20 -2.45 -14.79
C ASN A 406 -1.74 -1.97 -14.81
N ASP A 407 -1.48 -0.68 -14.59
CA ASP A 407 -0.12 -0.14 -14.44
C ASP A 407 0.32 -0.22 -12.96
N PRO A 408 1.27 -1.11 -12.61
CA PRO A 408 1.72 -1.29 -11.22
C PRO A 408 2.47 -0.07 -10.67
N PHE A 409 3.17 0.69 -11.52
CA PHE A 409 3.91 1.88 -11.06
C PHE A 409 2.94 3.00 -10.71
N LEU A 410 1.93 3.22 -11.56
CA LEU A 410 0.88 4.18 -11.27
C LEU A 410 0.11 3.82 -10.00
N ALA A 411 -0.28 2.54 -9.84
CA ALA A 411 -0.97 2.08 -8.64
C ALA A 411 -0.17 2.40 -7.37
N HIS A 412 1.14 2.09 -7.37
CA HIS A 412 2.00 2.37 -6.23
C HIS A 412 2.14 3.87 -5.93
N GLU A 413 2.41 4.70 -6.95
CA GLU A 413 2.54 6.16 -6.77
C GLU A 413 1.23 6.79 -6.30
N PHE A 414 0.10 6.33 -6.85
CA PHE A 414 -1.23 6.82 -6.51
C PHE A 414 -1.64 6.46 -5.08
N LEU A 415 -1.47 5.20 -4.68
CA LEU A 415 -1.81 4.76 -3.32
C LEU A 415 -0.89 5.41 -2.29
N ARG A 416 0.39 5.58 -2.60
CA ARG A 416 1.32 6.36 -1.77
C ARG A 416 0.87 7.82 -1.63
N PHE A 417 0.45 8.46 -2.72
CA PHE A 417 -0.11 9.82 -2.67
C PHE A 417 -1.30 9.90 -1.71
N LEU A 418 -2.23 8.94 -1.78
CA LEU A 418 -3.38 8.92 -0.86
C LEU A 418 -3.00 8.70 0.59
N ARG A 419 -2.09 7.75 0.87
CA ARG A 419 -1.64 7.48 2.25
C ARG A 419 -0.96 8.69 2.89
N LEU A 420 -0.14 9.41 2.14
CA LEU A 420 0.56 10.60 2.64
C LEU A 420 -0.37 11.80 2.85
N ASN A 421 -1.53 11.83 2.20
CA ASN A 421 -2.42 12.99 2.18
C ASN A 421 -3.85 12.68 2.67
N LEU A 422 -4.05 11.56 3.37
CA LEU A 422 -5.39 11.02 3.63
C LEU A 422 -6.33 12.03 4.31
N ASP A 423 -5.85 12.69 5.36
CA ASP A 423 -6.62 13.68 6.13
C ASP A 423 -7.01 14.89 5.25
N SER A 424 -6.04 15.41 4.49
CA SER A 424 -6.24 16.53 3.57
C SER A 424 -7.22 16.18 2.45
N VAL A 425 -7.11 14.97 1.88
CA VAL A 425 -8.00 14.48 0.83
C VAL A 425 -9.42 14.31 1.36
N GLN A 426 -9.60 13.71 2.55
CA GLN A 426 -10.92 13.55 3.16
C GLN A 426 -11.60 14.90 3.45
N LEU A 427 -10.82 15.91 3.88
CA LEU A 427 -11.35 17.22 4.21
C LEU A 427 -11.67 18.06 2.96
N ARG A 428 -10.77 18.05 1.95
CA ARG A 428 -10.80 18.98 0.82
C ARG A 428 -11.37 18.38 -0.48
N VAL A 429 -11.52 17.05 -0.57
CA VAL A 429 -11.96 16.35 -1.78
C VAL A 429 -13.17 15.46 -1.48
N PRO A 430 -14.40 16.01 -1.50
CA PRO A 430 -15.61 15.24 -1.21
C PRO A 430 -15.83 14.03 -2.12
N GLN A 431 -15.35 14.10 -3.38
CA GLN A 431 -15.48 13.02 -4.36
C GLN A 431 -14.71 11.75 -3.94
N TYR A 432 -13.69 11.88 -3.08
CA TYR A 432 -12.85 10.77 -2.64
C TYR A 432 -13.66 9.59 -2.08
N ILE A 433 -14.59 9.86 -1.16
CA ILE A 433 -15.40 8.83 -0.51
C ILE A 433 -16.24 8.05 -1.54
N ARG A 434 -16.75 8.75 -2.56
CA ARG A 434 -17.56 8.12 -3.62
C ARG A 434 -16.70 7.39 -4.66
N SER A 435 -15.41 7.66 -4.74
CA SER A 435 -14.51 7.04 -5.72
C SER A 435 -14.07 5.61 -5.37
N PHE A 436 -14.51 5.05 -4.23
CA PHE A 436 -14.07 3.74 -3.77
C PHE A 436 -14.23 2.61 -4.81
N PRO A 437 -15.27 2.54 -5.67
CA PRO A 437 -15.37 1.46 -6.67
C PRO A 437 -14.18 1.46 -7.63
N ASN A 438 -13.69 2.65 -7.99
CA ASN A 438 -12.51 2.84 -8.81
C ASN A 438 -11.21 2.50 -8.06
N LEU A 439 -11.09 2.92 -6.80
CA LEU A 439 -9.93 2.57 -5.97
C LEU A 439 -9.78 1.06 -5.83
N LEU A 440 -10.89 0.35 -5.60
CA LEU A 440 -10.92 -1.10 -5.49
C LEU A 440 -10.44 -1.83 -6.77
N LYS A 441 -10.36 -1.16 -7.92
CA LYS A 441 -9.79 -1.77 -9.15
C LYS A 441 -8.30 -2.05 -9.01
N PHE A 442 -7.53 -1.22 -8.32
CA PHE A 442 -6.11 -1.50 -8.04
C PHE A 442 -5.96 -2.77 -7.19
N LEU A 443 -6.77 -2.87 -6.14
CA LEU A 443 -6.81 -4.05 -5.27
C LEU A 443 -7.29 -5.29 -6.01
N ALA A 444 -8.35 -5.18 -6.81
CA ALA A 444 -8.87 -6.28 -7.61
C ALA A 444 -7.88 -6.73 -8.68
N TRP A 445 -7.04 -5.83 -9.18
CA TRP A 445 -5.99 -6.16 -10.13
C TRP A 445 -4.80 -6.84 -9.44
N ASP A 446 -4.10 -6.21 -8.50
CA ASP A 446 -2.87 -6.76 -7.91
C ASP A 446 -2.90 -6.83 -6.38
N SER A 447 -3.82 -7.65 -5.84
CA SER A 447 -4.13 -7.70 -4.41
C SER A 447 -2.92 -7.92 -3.50
N PRO A 448 -1.98 -8.86 -3.77
CA PRO A 448 -0.83 -9.07 -2.90
C PRO A 448 0.11 -7.88 -2.81
N ALA A 449 0.19 -7.05 -3.86
CA ALA A 449 1.10 -5.90 -3.90
C ALA A 449 0.55 -4.67 -3.15
N VAL A 450 -0.78 -4.52 -3.09
CA VAL A 450 -1.42 -3.30 -2.57
C VAL A 450 -2.27 -3.52 -1.31
N VAL A 451 -2.37 -4.75 -0.79
CA VAL A 451 -3.18 -5.04 0.40
C VAL A 451 -2.77 -4.18 1.59
N ASP A 452 -1.47 -4.00 1.82
CA ASP A 452 -0.95 -3.19 2.93
C ASP A 452 -1.38 -1.72 2.80
N ASP A 453 -1.47 -1.19 1.59
CA ASP A 453 -1.98 0.16 1.36
C ASP A 453 -3.48 0.25 1.69
N PHE A 454 -4.25 -0.77 1.33
CA PHE A 454 -5.70 -0.81 1.62
C PHE A 454 -6.02 -1.07 3.09
N VAL A 455 -5.11 -1.66 3.86
CA VAL A 455 -5.27 -1.76 5.33
C VAL A 455 -5.38 -0.38 5.96
N ASP A 456 -4.56 0.57 5.51
CA ASP A 456 -4.58 1.96 5.99
C ASP A 456 -5.70 2.79 5.36
N LEU A 457 -6.00 2.54 4.09
CA LEU A 457 -6.89 3.37 3.29
C LEU A 457 -8.37 3.02 3.47
N LEU A 458 -8.71 1.73 3.64
CA LEU A 458 -10.11 1.27 3.76
C LEU A 458 -10.89 1.96 4.90
N PRO A 459 -10.35 2.16 6.12
CA PRO A 459 -11.07 2.83 7.20
C PRO A 459 -11.58 4.24 6.86
N SER A 460 -10.88 4.92 5.95
CA SER A 460 -11.22 6.28 5.49
C SER A 460 -12.43 6.32 4.54
N LEU A 461 -12.75 5.18 3.91
CA LEU A 461 -13.84 5.03 2.94
C LEU A 461 -15.16 4.58 3.58
N VAL A 462 -15.08 4.07 4.82
CA VAL A 462 -16.24 3.59 5.58
C VAL A 462 -16.97 4.79 6.19
N THR A 463 -18.05 5.24 5.54
CA THR A 463 -18.94 6.29 6.05
C THR A 463 -20.38 5.76 6.16
N PRO A 464 -21.27 6.40 6.95
CA PRO A 464 -22.66 5.95 7.03
C PRO A 464 -23.38 5.89 5.68
N GLY A 465 -23.00 6.75 4.73
CA GLY A 465 -23.59 6.80 3.39
C GLY A 465 -23.00 5.81 2.39
N THR A 466 -21.81 5.24 2.65
CA THR A 466 -21.13 4.29 1.75
C THR A 466 -20.97 2.90 2.33
N ALA A 467 -21.22 2.71 3.62
CA ALA A 467 -20.91 1.47 4.33
C ALA A 467 -21.57 0.24 3.70
N VAL A 468 -22.84 0.32 3.32
CA VAL A 468 -23.59 -0.80 2.73
C VAL A 468 -23.03 -1.16 1.36
N GLU A 469 -22.98 -0.20 0.44
CA GLU A 469 -22.44 -0.40 -0.90
C GLU A 469 -20.98 -0.87 -0.90
N LEU A 470 -20.16 -0.38 0.05
CA LEU A 470 -18.78 -0.81 0.23
C LEU A 470 -18.71 -2.26 0.72
N LEU A 471 -19.59 -2.70 1.63
CA LEU A 471 -19.66 -4.11 2.05
C LEU A 471 -19.96 -5.02 0.84
N HIS A 472 -20.96 -4.68 0.03
CA HIS A 472 -21.26 -5.43 -1.20
C HIS A 472 -20.07 -5.45 -2.15
N SER A 473 -19.43 -4.29 -2.36
CA SER A 473 -18.29 -4.19 -3.27
C SER A 473 -17.05 -4.96 -2.81
N LEU A 474 -16.81 -5.03 -1.48
CA LEU A 474 -15.77 -5.89 -0.91
C LEU A 474 -16.09 -7.38 -1.11
N LEU A 475 -17.34 -7.79 -0.95
CA LEU A 475 -17.77 -9.17 -1.19
C LEU A 475 -17.72 -9.56 -2.67
N ASP A 476 -17.90 -8.58 -3.56
CA ASP A 476 -17.92 -8.75 -5.01
C ASP A 476 -16.55 -8.49 -5.66
N LEU A 477 -15.49 -8.22 -4.87
CA LEU A 477 -14.11 -8.03 -5.34
C LEU A 477 -13.63 -9.17 -6.27
N PRO A 478 -13.87 -10.47 -5.97
CA PRO A 478 -13.52 -11.55 -6.90
C PRO A 478 -14.24 -11.44 -8.25
N CYS A 479 -15.49 -10.98 -8.24
CA CYS A 479 -16.29 -10.75 -9.45
C CYS A 479 -15.76 -9.54 -10.25
N LEU A 480 -15.35 -8.47 -9.56
CA LEU A 480 -14.67 -7.32 -10.16
C LEU A 480 -13.36 -7.76 -10.83
N THR A 481 -12.52 -8.53 -10.13
CA THR A 481 -11.27 -9.07 -10.67
C THR A 481 -11.50 -9.87 -11.96
N ALA A 482 -12.47 -10.78 -11.97
CA ALA A 482 -12.81 -11.55 -13.17
C ALA A 482 -13.26 -10.62 -14.32
N THR A 483 -14.06 -9.60 -14.00
CA THR A 483 -14.57 -8.62 -14.97
C THR A 483 -13.46 -7.75 -15.57
N LEU A 484 -12.48 -7.30 -14.77
CA LEU A 484 -11.33 -6.54 -15.26
C LEU A 484 -10.45 -7.38 -16.21
N VAL A 485 -10.28 -8.67 -15.91
CA VAL A 485 -9.56 -9.60 -16.81
C VAL A 485 -10.30 -9.77 -18.13
N LEU A 486 -11.64 -9.88 -18.10
CA LEU A 486 -12.46 -9.93 -19.32
C LEU A 486 -12.37 -8.64 -20.13
N GLN A 487 -12.40 -7.48 -19.45
CA GLN A 487 -12.26 -6.17 -20.08
C GLN A 487 -10.95 -6.09 -20.87
N LEU A 488 -9.82 -6.44 -20.27
CA LEU A 488 -8.53 -6.40 -20.96
C LEU A 488 -8.43 -7.39 -22.12
N ARG A 489 -8.90 -8.63 -21.93
CA ARG A 489 -8.93 -9.64 -23.01
C ARG A 489 -9.79 -9.18 -24.20
N SER A 490 -10.88 -8.47 -23.93
CA SER A 490 -11.77 -7.96 -24.97
C SER A 490 -11.15 -6.84 -25.82
N VAL A 491 -10.23 -6.06 -25.25
CA VAL A 491 -9.49 -4.98 -25.94
C VAL A 491 -8.30 -5.54 -26.72
N SER A 492 -7.61 -6.55 -26.20
CA SER A 492 -6.40 -7.12 -26.83
C SER A 492 -6.67 -8.14 -27.95
N LEU A 493 -7.83 -8.81 -27.96
CA LEU A 493 -8.19 -9.83 -28.96
C LEU A 493 -9.58 -9.56 -29.56
N PRO A 494 -9.68 -8.75 -30.63
CA PRO A 494 -10.95 -8.49 -31.31
C PRO A 494 -11.43 -9.69 -32.16
N ILE A 495 -10.51 -10.55 -32.62
CA ILE A 495 -10.76 -11.63 -33.59
C ILE A 495 -10.39 -12.97 -32.95
N ALA A 496 -11.37 -13.88 -32.85
CA ALA A 496 -11.27 -15.14 -32.14
C ALA A 496 -10.33 -16.15 -32.85
N GLU A 497 -9.40 -16.75 -32.11
CA GLU A 497 -9.02 -18.15 -32.35
C GLU A 497 -9.89 -19.05 -31.46
N PRO A 498 -10.54 -20.09 -32.00
CA PRO A 498 -11.51 -20.92 -31.29
C PRO A 498 -10.83 -22.06 -30.52
N SER A 499 -9.96 -21.73 -29.57
CA SER A 499 -9.20 -22.74 -28.84
C SER A 499 -8.97 -22.32 -27.38
N GLY A 500 -9.91 -22.66 -26.48
CA GLY A 500 -9.68 -22.65 -25.03
C GLY A 500 -10.89 -22.28 -24.16
N ARG A 501 -10.86 -22.69 -22.89
CA ARG A 501 -11.84 -22.32 -21.84
C ARG A 501 -12.06 -20.79 -21.79
N GLY A 502 -13.30 -20.34 -21.62
CA GLY A 502 -13.63 -18.91 -21.45
C GLY A 502 -14.29 -18.19 -22.64
N VAL A 503 -14.53 -18.86 -23.79
CA VAL A 503 -15.24 -18.27 -24.95
C VAL A 503 -16.66 -17.82 -24.55
N ARG A 504 -17.39 -18.66 -23.80
CA ARG A 504 -18.75 -18.37 -23.33
C ARG A 504 -18.84 -17.13 -22.44
N LEU A 505 -17.85 -16.93 -21.56
CA LEU A 505 -17.79 -15.72 -20.72
C LEU A 505 -17.53 -14.45 -21.53
N GLN A 506 -16.65 -14.55 -22.54
CA GLN A 506 -16.32 -13.40 -23.36
C GLN A 506 -17.51 -12.98 -24.24
N ASP A 507 -18.30 -13.94 -24.72
CA ASP A 507 -19.57 -13.68 -25.41
C ASP A 507 -20.61 -13.08 -24.46
N ALA A 508 -20.72 -13.59 -23.22
CA ALA A 508 -21.60 -13.03 -22.20
C ALA A 508 -21.24 -11.59 -21.83
N PHE A 509 -19.95 -11.26 -21.76
CA PHE A 509 -19.47 -9.90 -21.49
C PHE A 509 -19.82 -8.90 -22.61
N ARG A 510 -19.92 -9.38 -23.85
CA ARG A 510 -20.32 -8.60 -25.04
C ARG A 510 -21.84 -8.54 -25.23
N ASN A 511 -22.61 -9.39 -24.54
CA ASN A 511 -24.05 -9.46 -24.70
C ASN A 511 -24.75 -8.21 -24.09
N PRO A 512 -25.51 -7.43 -24.89
CA PRO A 512 -26.19 -6.22 -24.41
C PRO A 512 -27.14 -6.46 -23.23
N SER A 513 -27.81 -7.62 -23.17
CA SER A 513 -28.77 -7.95 -22.10
C SER A 513 -28.11 -8.23 -20.74
N LEU A 514 -26.85 -8.65 -20.75
CA LEU A 514 -26.07 -8.96 -19.54
C LEU A 514 -25.07 -7.85 -19.20
N ARG A 515 -24.87 -6.89 -20.12
CA ARG A 515 -23.85 -5.84 -20.03
C ARG A 515 -24.00 -4.98 -18.77
N GLY A 516 -25.24 -4.71 -18.34
CA GLY A 516 -25.53 -3.93 -17.13
C GLY A 516 -24.87 -4.49 -15.87
N LEU A 517 -24.79 -5.82 -15.74
CA LEU A 517 -24.19 -6.49 -14.57
C LEU A 517 -22.68 -6.19 -14.48
N PHE A 518 -21.99 -6.27 -15.62
CA PHE A 518 -20.56 -5.96 -15.69
C PHE A 518 -20.30 -4.45 -15.53
N LEU A 519 -21.16 -3.60 -16.10
CA LEU A 519 -21.03 -2.15 -15.95
C LEU A 519 -21.22 -1.69 -14.50
N PHE A 520 -22.11 -2.35 -13.74
CA PHE A 520 -22.24 -2.08 -12.31
C PHE A 520 -20.94 -2.35 -11.54
N LEU A 521 -20.26 -3.47 -11.81
CA LEU A 521 -18.94 -3.75 -11.23
C LEU A 521 -17.87 -2.73 -11.68
N LEU A 522 -17.92 -2.32 -12.95
CA LEU A 522 -16.94 -1.40 -13.55
C LEU A 522 -17.22 0.09 -13.26
N ARG A 523 -18.27 0.42 -12.51
CA ARG A 523 -18.66 1.81 -12.20
C ARG A 523 -17.49 2.60 -11.59
N GLY A 524 -17.46 3.90 -11.89
CA GLY A 524 -16.41 4.78 -11.39
C GLY A 524 -16.68 5.31 -9.99
N GLU A 525 -17.95 5.45 -9.64
CA GLU A 525 -18.39 6.13 -8.42
C GLU A 525 -19.52 5.35 -7.73
N ALA A 526 -19.60 5.55 -6.43
CA ALA A 526 -20.65 5.07 -5.56
C ALA A 526 -21.98 5.79 -5.80
N GLY A 527 -23.08 5.24 -5.31
CA GLY A 527 -24.42 5.82 -5.41
C GLY A 527 -25.25 5.33 -6.60
N SER A 528 -24.82 4.27 -7.28
CA SER A 528 -25.61 3.60 -8.33
C SER A 528 -26.60 2.56 -7.79
N GLY A 529 -26.70 2.40 -6.47
CA GLY A 529 -27.45 1.34 -5.78
C GLY A 529 -26.54 0.46 -4.92
N ASP A 530 -27.13 -0.20 -3.91
CA ASP A 530 -26.36 -0.95 -2.91
C ASP A 530 -25.77 -2.27 -3.44
N THR A 531 -26.48 -2.97 -4.33
CA THR A 531 -26.12 -4.30 -4.83
C THR A 531 -26.64 -4.55 -6.26
N ILE A 532 -26.26 -5.69 -6.84
CA ILE A 532 -26.64 -6.12 -8.19
C ILE A 532 -27.95 -6.92 -8.17
N ASP A 533 -29.00 -6.44 -8.87
CA ASP A 533 -30.34 -7.06 -8.90
C ASP A 533 -30.38 -8.54 -9.36
N ARG A 534 -29.41 -8.97 -10.18
CA ARG A 534 -29.33 -10.34 -10.72
C ARG A 534 -28.01 -11.03 -10.40
N LEU A 535 -27.56 -10.88 -9.17
CA LEU A 535 -26.24 -11.34 -8.74
C LEU A 535 -26.03 -12.86 -8.88
N SER A 536 -27.06 -13.68 -8.67
CA SER A 536 -27.00 -15.13 -8.90
C SER A 536 -26.65 -15.46 -10.36
N THR A 537 -27.30 -14.78 -11.32
CA THR A 537 -26.98 -14.89 -12.75
C THR A 537 -25.52 -14.47 -13.01
N LEU A 538 -25.04 -13.40 -12.38
CA LEU A 538 -23.65 -12.98 -12.54
C LEU A 538 -22.66 -14.03 -12.04
N HIS A 539 -22.93 -14.65 -10.88
CA HIS A 539 -22.07 -15.73 -10.36
C HIS A 539 -22.07 -16.98 -11.25
N GLU A 540 -23.19 -17.33 -11.86
CA GLU A 540 -23.27 -18.42 -12.83
C GLU A 540 -22.42 -18.13 -14.06
N LEU A 541 -22.48 -16.89 -14.58
CA LEU A 541 -21.64 -16.47 -15.70
C LEU A 541 -20.16 -16.49 -15.34
N LEU A 542 -19.80 -16.04 -14.13
CA LEU A 542 -18.42 -15.96 -13.65
C LEU A 542 -17.86 -17.28 -13.09
N ALA A 543 -18.62 -18.37 -13.12
CA ALA A 543 -18.22 -19.64 -12.53
C ALA A 543 -16.91 -20.19 -13.12
N GLU A 544 -16.67 -20.07 -14.43
CA GLU A 544 -15.40 -20.54 -15.04
C GLU A 544 -14.19 -19.66 -14.67
N ALA A 545 -14.42 -18.45 -14.16
CA ALA A 545 -13.38 -17.52 -13.72
C ALA A 545 -12.98 -17.71 -12.25
N ALA A 546 -13.73 -18.50 -11.48
CA ALA A 546 -13.48 -18.74 -10.06
C ALA A 546 -12.09 -19.31 -9.76
N ASP A 547 -11.56 -20.13 -10.68
CA ASP A 547 -10.24 -20.77 -10.56
C ASP A 547 -9.09 -19.91 -11.14
N TRP A 548 -9.38 -18.71 -11.66
CA TRP A 548 -8.31 -17.86 -12.22
C TRP A 548 -7.39 -17.39 -11.09
N PRO A 549 -6.04 -17.47 -11.23
CA PRO A 549 -5.12 -17.17 -10.14
C PRO A 549 -5.36 -15.80 -9.48
N ARG A 550 -5.62 -14.77 -10.30
CA ARG A 550 -5.90 -13.41 -9.81
C ARG A 550 -7.19 -13.34 -8.99
N VAL A 551 -8.24 -14.07 -9.41
CA VAL A 551 -9.53 -14.14 -8.69
C VAL A 551 -9.35 -14.84 -7.35
N VAL A 552 -8.60 -15.95 -7.34
CA VAL A 552 -8.29 -16.70 -6.11
C VAL A 552 -7.47 -15.85 -5.13
N HIS A 553 -6.43 -15.15 -5.60
CA HIS A 553 -5.63 -14.27 -4.75
C HIS A 553 -6.44 -13.10 -4.19
N CYS A 554 -7.29 -12.49 -5.01
CA CYS A 554 -8.19 -11.44 -4.55
C CYS A 554 -9.15 -11.96 -3.47
N ALA A 555 -9.76 -13.14 -3.69
CA ALA A 555 -10.66 -13.77 -2.74
C ALA A 555 -10.00 -14.09 -1.38
N GLN A 556 -8.69 -14.35 -1.34
CA GLN A 556 -7.94 -14.57 -0.10
C GLN A 556 -7.76 -13.28 0.74
N VAL A 557 -7.76 -12.12 0.09
CA VAL A 557 -7.55 -10.82 0.76
C VAL A 557 -8.85 -10.27 1.36
N VAL A 558 -10.00 -10.55 0.74
CA VAL A 558 -11.31 -10.03 1.17
C VAL A 558 -11.62 -10.26 2.66
N PRO A 559 -11.42 -11.46 3.26
CA PRO A 559 -11.70 -11.67 4.69
C PRO A 559 -10.92 -10.72 5.62
N VAL A 560 -9.67 -10.41 5.28
CA VAL A 560 -8.82 -9.47 6.04
C VAL A 560 -9.41 -8.06 5.98
N LEU A 561 -9.80 -7.61 4.79
CA LEU A 561 -10.40 -6.29 4.59
C LEU A 561 -11.76 -6.17 5.27
N LEU A 562 -12.57 -7.23 5.27
CA LEU A 562 -13.84 -7.24 6.00
C LEU A 562 -13.63 -7.14 7.51
N HIS A 563 -12.57 -7.74 8.06
CA HIS A 563 -12.23 -7.52 9.46
C HIS A 563 -11.95 -6.05 9.79
N ILE A 564 -11.26 -5.33 8.91
CA ILE A 564 -10.95 -3.91 9.05
C ILE A 564 -12.22 -3.08 8.89
N TYR A 565 -13.01 -3.36 7.85
CA TYR A 565 -14.30 -2.74 7.59
C TYR A 565 -15.20 -2.77 8.84
N PHE A 566 -15.49 -3.96 9.38
CA PHE A 566 -16.40 -4.10 10.52
C PHE A 566 -15.82 -3.54 11.83
N HIS A 567 -14.49 -3.48 12.00
CA HIS A 567 -13.89 -2.75 13.12
C HIS A 567 -14.11 -1.24 13.01
N ARG A 568 -14.09 -0.71 11.79
CA ARG A 568 -14.26 0.72 11.55
C ARG A 568 -15.73 1.16 11.58
N VAL A 569 -16.68 0.30 11.21
CA VAL A 569 -18.10 0.65 11.21
C VAL A 569 -18.52 1.15 12.60
N MET A 570 -18.67 2.46 12.73
CA MET A 570 -19.24 3.14 13.89
C MET A 570 -20.49 3.85 13.40
N ALA A 571 -21.62 3.17 13.56
CA ALA A 571 -22.84 3.51 12.87
C ALA A 571 -24.02 3.61 13.85
N ASP A 572 -25.04 4.34 13.40
CA ASP A 572 -26.36 4.36 14.03
C ASP A 572 -27.02 2.96 13.95
N GLU A 573 -27.98 2.70 14.83
CA GLU A 573 -28.63 1.40 14.98
C GLU A 573 -29.27 0.93 13.68
N LYS A 574 -29.88 1.83 12.90
CA LYS A 574 -30.50 1.51 11.61
C LYS A 574 -29.51 0.89 10.61
N LEU A 575 -28.31 1.47 10.52
CA LEU A 575 -27.28 0.97 9.61
C LEU A 575 -26.73 -0.36 10.09
N LEU A 576 -26.46 -0.52 11.40
CA LEU A 576 -26.05 -1.81 11.95
C LEU A 576 -27.08 -2.91 11.72
N ALA A 577 -28.37 -2.60 11.88
CA ALA A 577 -29.46 -3.52 11.65
C ALA A 577 -29.52 -3.94 10.18
N HIS A 578 -29.34 -3.00 9.25
CA HIS A 578 -29.25 -3.30 7.83
C HIS A 578 -28.02 -4.14 7.46
N LEU A 579 -26.86 -3.90 8.08
CA LEU A 579 -25.66 -4.73 7.84
C LEU A 579 -25.86 -6.18 8.28
N ILE A 580 -26.62 -6.44 9.36
CA ILE A 580 -26.98 -7.81 9.75
C ILE A 580 -27.77 -8.50 8.63
N LEU A 581 -28.74 -7.80 8.04
CA LEU A 581 -29.52 -8.33 6.92
C LEU A 581 -28.64 -8.69 5.73
N VAL A 582 -27.74 -7.78 5.35
CA VAL A 582 -26.76 -8.02 4.28
C VAL A 582 -25.89 -9.23 4.61
N MET A 583 -25.43 -9.40 5.84
CA MET A 583 -24.62 -10.57 6.23
C MET A 583 -25.40 -11.88 6.06
N LEU A 584 -26.67 -11.93 6.46
CA LEU A 584 -27.52 -13.12 6.32
C LEU A 584 -27.82 -13.43 4.85
N GLU A 585 -28.22 -12.42 4.07
CA GLU A 585 -28.55 -12.58 2.65
C GLU A 585 -27.32 -13.01 1.83
N ARG A 586 -26.22 -12.24 1.96
CA ARG A 586 -24.98 -12.46 1.21
C ARG A 586 -24.29 -13.77 1.58
N SER A 587 -24.55 -14.34 2.77
CA SER A 587 -24.01 -15.67 3.13
C SER A 587 -24.40 -16.79 2.16
N SER A 588 -25.51 -16.64 1.43
CA SER A 588 -25.99 -17.58 0.42
C SER A 588 -25.52 -17.26 -1.00
N LEU A 589 -25.08 -16.02 -1.22
CA LEU A 589 -24.91 -15.43 -2.54
C LEU A 589 -23.45 -15.00 -2.75
N LEU A 590 -22.50 -15.91 -2.63
CA LEU A 590 -21.07 -15.62 -2.90
C LEU A 590 -20.63 -16.29 -4.21
N LEU A 591 -19.56 -15.77 -4.82
CA LEU A 591 -18.89 -16.48 -5.91
C LEU A 591 -18.43 -17.85 -5.41
N LYS A 592 -18.66 -18.90 -6.21
CA LYS A 592 -18.50 -20.31 -5.82
C LYS A 592 -17.02 -20.72 -5.70
N ILE A 593 -16.34 -20.20 -4.68
CA ILE A 593 -14.97 -20.55 -4.30
C ILE A 593 -15.04 -21.12 -2.87
N PRO A 594 -14.82 -22.43 -2.64
CA PRO A 594 -15.08 -23.07 -1.35
C PRO A 594 -14.34 -22.45 -0.16
N THR A 595 -13.05 -22.12 -0.33
CA THR A 595 -12.23 -21.48 0.72
C THR A 595 -12.72 -20.07 1.03
N TYR A 596 -13.07 -19.31 -0.01
CA TYR A 596 -13.62 -17.96 0.14
C TYR A 596 -14.92 -17.98 0.95
N ILE A 597 -15.88 -18.83 0.57
CA ILE A 597 -17.17 -18.96 1.25
C ILE A 597 -16.97 -19.25 2.75
N ARG A 598 -16.10 -20.22 3.06
CA ARG A 598 -15.80 -20.60 4.45
C ARG A 598 -15.23 -19.43 5.26
N GLU A 599 -14.23 -18.72 4.73
CA GLU A 599 -13.64 -17.59 5.45
C GLU A 599 -14.62 -16.41 5.59
N ILE A 600 -15.47 -16.15 4.59
CA ILE A 600 -16.53 -15.13 4.72
C ILE A 600 -17.54 -15.51 5.80
N HIS A 601 -17.96 -16.77 5.87
CA HIS A 601 -18.84 -17.25 6.93
C HIS A 601 -18.23 -17.07 8.31
N ARG A 602 -16.91 -17.26 8.43
CA ARG A 602 -16.15 -17.02 9.66
C ARG A 602 -16.08 -15.56 10.05
N VAL A 603 -15.84 -14.68 9.09
CA VAL A 603 -15.83 -13.22 9.32
C VAL A 603 -17.22 -12.75 9.74
N PHE A 604 -18.27 -13.19 9.03
CA PHE A 604 -19.64 -12.82 9.33
C PHE A 604 -20.08 -13.31 10.71
N SER A 605 -19.82 -14.57 11.04
CA SER A 605 -20.19 -15.13 12.34
C SER A 605 -19.50 -14.40 13.50
N CYS A 606 -18.22 -14.07 13.35
CA CYS A 606 -17.44 -13.32 14.33
C CYS A 606 -18.01 -11.91 14.56
N HIS A 607 -18.30 -11.17 13.49
CA HIS A 607 -18.77 -9.80 13.62
C HIS A 607 -20.25 -9.70 13.98
N LEU A 608 -21.09 -10.65 13.57
CA LEU A 608 -22.48 -10.73 14.02
C LEU A 608 -22.53 -10.76 15.55
N LEU A 609 -21.72 -11.63 16.16
CA LEU A 609 -21.64 -11.74 17.61
C LEU A 609 -21.13 -10.45 18.26
N ARG A 610 -20.11 -9.80 17.68
CA ARG A 610 -19.59 -8.52 18.19
C ARG A 610 -20.63 -7.39 18.11
N LEU A 611 -21.35 -7.29 16.99
CA LEU A 611 -22.40 -6.29 16.78
C LEU A 611 -23.53 -6.48 17.79
N CYS A 612 -24.08 -7.70 17.90
CA CYS A 612 -25.16 -8.00 18.85
C CYS A 612 -24.71 -7.87 20.31
N LYS A 613 -23.46 -8.20 20.64
CA LYS A 613 -22.90 -7.98 21.99
C LYS A 613 -22.81 -6.49 22.34
N ARG A 614 -22.46 -5.66 21.36
CA ARG A 614 -22.35 -4.21 21.55
C ARG A 614 -23.73 -3.53 21.61
N ARG A 615 -24.70 -4.04 20.85
CA ARG A 615 -26.07 -3.53 20.76
C ARG A 615 -27.08 -4.71 20.75
N PRO A 616 -27.48 -5.21 21.92
CA PRO A 616 -28.41 -6.33 22.02
C PRO A 616 -29.80 -6.07 21.41
N SER A 617 -30.24 -4.81 21.36
CA SER A 617 -31.52 -4.38 20.75
C SER A 617 -31.65 -4.80 19.29
N LEU A 618 -30.54 -4.90 18.55
CA LEU A 618 -30.51 -5.34 17.16
C LEU A 618 -31.13 -6.73 16.95
N VAL A 619 -31.05 -7.61 17.97
CA VAL A 619 -31.60 -8.97 17.90
C VAL A 619 -33.13 -8.95 17.91
N VAL A 620 -33.72 -7.99 18.63
CA VAL A 620 -35.18 -7.77 18.63
C VAL A 620 -35.60 -7.05 17.36
N ASP A 621 -34.82 -6.06 16.90
CA ASP A 621 -35.11 -5.34 15.65
C ASP A 621 -35.12 -6.27 14.42
N GLN A 622 -34.18 -7.21 14.37
CA GLN A 622 -34.01 -8.14 13.25
C GLN A 622 -34.49 -9.56 13.56
N SER A 623 -35.40 -9.70 14.54
CA SER A 623 -35.82 -11.02 15.03
C SER A 623 -36.51 -11.87 13.96
N HIS A 624 -37.26 -11.25 13.05
CA HIS A 624 -37.93 -11.95 11.94
C HIS A 624 -36.91 -12.64 11.03
N GLU A 625 -35.94 -11.88 10.53
CA GLU A 625 -34.93 -12.36 9.58
C GLU A 625 -33.93 -13.33 10.23
N LEU A 626 -33.55 -13.09 11.49
CA LEU A 626 -32.73 -14.02 12.26
C LEU A 626 -33.47 -15.35 12.49
N LEU A 627 -34.78 -15.30 12.75
CA LEU A 627 -35.60 -16.48 12.97
C LEU A 627 -35.83 -17.26 11.67
N GLU A 628 -36.10 -16.58 10.56
CA GLU A 628 -36.22 -17.21 9.23
C GLU A 628 -34.91 -17.93 8.87
N PHE A 629 -33.78 -17.27 9.08
CA PHE A 629 -32.47 -17.87 8.85
C PHE A 629 -32.21 -19.08 9.75
N ALA A 630 -32.53 -18.99 11.05
CA ALA A 630 -32.32 -20.06 12.02
C ALA A 630 -33.33 -21.21 11.87
N GLY A 631 -34.51 -20.96 11.29
CA GLY A 631 -35.54 -21.95 11.01
C GLY A 631 -35.26 -22.80 9.76
N ALA A 632 -34.41 -22.34 8.85
CA ALA A 632 -34.06 -23.07 7.64
C ALA A 632 -32.99 -24.16 7.90
N THR A 633 -33.39 -25.43 7.92
CA THR A 633 -32.52 -26.58 8.25
C THR A 633 -31.34 -26.74 7.29
N ALA A 634 -31.47 -26.30 6.04
CA ALA A 634 -30.36 -26.28 5.08
C ALA A 634 -29.14 -25.46 5.56
N ASN A 635 -29.36 -24.41 6.38
CA ASN A 635 -28.29 -23.57 6.91
C ASN A 635 -27.42 -24.29 7.96
N VAL A 636 -27.93 -25.33 8.60
CA VAL A 636 -27.16 -26.18 9.54
C VAL A 636 -25.94 -26.79 8.85
N TYR A 637 -26.11 -27.24 7.62
CA TYR A 637 -25.09 -27.94 6.85
C TYR A 637 -24.27 -27.00 5.96
N SER A 638 -24.93 -26.03 5.33
CA SER A 638 -24.28 -25.16 4.33
C SER A 638 -23.58 -23.94 4.94
N LYS A 639 -23.96 -23.54 6.17
CA LYS A 639 -23.51 -22.29 6.82
C LYS A 639 -23.30 -22.47 8.33
N GLU A 640 -22.71 -23.60 8.70
CA GLU A 640 -22.58 -24.07 10.09
C GLU A 640 -22.14 -22.96 11.05
N GLU A 641 -21.08 -22.21 10.72
CA GLU A 641 -20.53 -21.18 11.59
C GLU A 641 -21.49 -20.00 11.82
N ILE A 642 -22.11 -19.47 10.77
CA ILE A 642 -23.09 -18.38 10.90
C ILE A 642 -24.31 -18.89 11.65
N PHE A 643 -24.84 -20.05 11.28
CA PHE A 643 -26.01 -20.66 11.91
C PHE A 643 -25.80 -20.81 13.42
N THR A 644 -24.67 -21.37 13.84
CA THR A 644 -24.33 -21.54 15.25
C THR A 644 -24.37 -20.21 16.00
N HIS A 645 -23.82 -19.14 15.42
CA HIS A 645 -23.79 -17.82 16.07
C HIS A 645 -25.16 -17.12 16.05
N VAL A 646 -25.97 -17.28 15.00
CA VAL A 646 -27.35 -16.76 14.98
C VAL A 646 -28.18 -17.41 16.10
N VAL A 647 -28.15 -18.74 16.20
CA VAL A 647 -28.83 -19.49 17.27
C VAL A 647 -28.34 -19.05 18.64
N TRP A 648 -27.02 -18.89 18.81
CA TRP A 648 -26.45 -18.41 20.06
C TRP A 648 -26.95 -17.00 20.42
N VAL A 649 -26.95 -16.07 19.46
CA VAL A 649 -27.39 -14.67 19.63
C VAL A 649 -28.88 -14.61 20.00
N LEU A 650 -29.74 -15.39 19.34
CA LEU A 650 -31.16 -15.50 19.67
C LEU A 650 -31.35 -16.02 21.11
N GLY A 651 -30.66 -17.12 21.44
CA GLY A 651 -30.69 -17.71 22.77
C GLY A 651 -30.13 -16.78 23.85
N GLU A 652 -29.15 -15.93 23.54
CA GLU A 652 -28.53 -15.01 24.49
C GLU A 652 -29.38 -13.75 24.71
N TYR A 653 -29.78 -13.06 23.64
CA TYR A 653 -30.27 -11.67 23.74
C TYR A 653 -31.79 -11.51 23.61
N LEU A 654 -32.56 -12.54 23.23
CA LEU A 654 -34.03 -12.48 23.31
C LEU A 654 -34.50 -12.57 24.77
N SER A 655 -34.38 -11.46 25.48
CA SER A 655 -34.72 -11.30 26.89
C SER A 655 -35.21 -9.88 27.16
N VAL A 656 -36.22 -9.75 28.03
CA VAL A 656 -36.71 -8.45 28.55
C VAL A 656 -35.58 -7.66 29.22
N SER A 657 -34.58 -8.35 29.78
CA SER A 657 -33.40 -7.72 30.40
C SER A 657 -32.45 -7.07 29.38
N CYS A 658 -32.49 -7.51 28.12
CA CYS A 658 -31.66 -6.97 27.04
C CYS A 658 -32.40 -5.87 26.27
N ASP A 659 -33.69 -6.06 26.00
CA ASP A 659 -34.56 -5.07 25.37
C ASP A 659 -35.99 -5.20 25.91
N SER A 660 -36.55 -4.07 26.37
CA SER A 660 -37.92 -4.00 26.91
C SER A 660 -39.03 -4.40 25.93
N ARG A 661 -38.75 -4.33 24.61
CA ARG A 661 -39.70 -4.71 23.55
C ARG A 661 -39.79 -6.23 23.35
N CYS A 662 -38.88 -7.00 23.97
CA CYS A 662 -38.91 -8.46 23.88
C CYS A 662 -40.17 -9.02 24.54
N SER A 663 -41.05 -9.64 23.75
CA SER A 663 -42.32 -10.20 24.21
C SER A 663 -42.24 -11.71 24.44
N VAL A 664 -43.12 -12.23 25.31
CA VAL A 664 -43.25 -13.68 25.53
C VAL A 664 -43.62 -14.40 24.22
N SER A 665 -44.45 -13.79 23.37
CA SER A 665 -44.79 -14.34 22.05
C SER A 665 -43.56 -14.50 21.16
N LEU A 666 -42.64 -13.53 21.15
CA LEU A 666 -41.41 -13.62 20.36
C LEU A 666 -40.49 -14.74 20.88
N ILE A 667 -40.36 -14.87 22.20
CA ILE A 667 -39.59 -15.97 22.83
C ILE A 667 -40.17 -17.32 22.43
N THR A 668 -41.50 -17.47 22.50
CA THR A 668 -42.20 -18.71 22.12
C THR A 668 -42.04 -19.02 20.63
N SER A 669 -42.23 -18.05 19.73
CA SER A 669 -42.02 -18.26 18.30
C SER A 669 -40.58 -18.65 17.97
N CYS A 670 -39.60 -18.00 18.63
CA CYS A 670 -38.19 -18.37 18.48
C CYS A 670 -37.93 -19.80 18.96
N PHE A 671 -38.48 -20.16 20.10
CA PHE A 671 -38.37 -21.49 20.67
C PHE A 671 -38.91 -22.56 19.71
N GLU A 672 -40.09 -22.34 19.16
CA GLU A 672 -40.78 -23.29 18.29
C GLU A 672 -40.01 -23.55 16.99
N ALA A 673 -39.44 -22.51 16.37
CA ALA A 673 -38.63 -22.70 15.18
C ALA A 673 -37.34 -23.48 15.49
N LEU A 674 -36.62 -23.12 16.56
CA LEU A 674 -35.39 -23.81 16.94
C LEU A 674 -35.64 -25.25 17.38
N GLU A 675 -36.77 -25.51 18.04
CA GLU A 675 -37.19 -26.86 18.43
C GLU A 675 -37.50 -27.70 17.19
N ALA A 676 -38.20 -27.13 16.20
CA ALA A 676 -38.48 -27.81 14.93
C ALA A 676 -37.18 -28.19 14.19
N VAL A 677 -36.22 -27.27 14.08
CA VAL A 677 -34.92 -27.55 13.45
C VAL A 677 -34.16 -28.62 14.21
N LEU A 678 -34.06 -28.51 15.54
CA LEU A 678 -33.36 -29.49 16.36
C LEU A 678 -34.01 -30.87 16.26
N PHE A 679 -35.34 -30.94 16.24
CA PHE A 679 -36.07 -32.19 16.05
C PHE A 679 -35.81 -32.79 14.65
N GLU A 680 -35.84 -31.97 13.59
CA GLU A 680 -35.60 -32.43 12.22
C GLU A 680 -34.20 -33.04 12.08
N ILE A 681 -33.15 -32.35 12.54
CA ILE A 681 -31.76 -32.83 12.39
C ILE A 681 -31.43 -34.03 13.30
N THR A 682 -32.17 -34.22 14.40
CA THR A 682 -31.96 -35.35 15.33
C THR A 682 -32.91 -36.53 15.09
N SER A 683 -33.96 -36.35 14.30
CA SER A 683 -34.94 -37.40 13.97
C SER A 683 -34.80 -37.92 12.54
N SER A 684 -34.24 -37.11 11.62
CA SER A 684 -33.96 -37.56 10.25
C SER A 684 -32.63 -38.31 10.18
N ALA A 685 -32.63 -39.44 9.46
CA ALA A 685 -31.39 -40.09 9.07
C ALA A 685 -30.77 -39.31 7.90
N PRO A 686 -29.48 -38.94 7.95
CA PRO A 686 -28.83 -38.27 6.83
C PRO A 686 -28.90 -39.17 5.59
N SER A 687 -29.27 -38.60 4.45
CA SER A 687 -29.25 -39.32 3.18
C SER A 687 -27.84 -39.85 2.87
N PRO A 688 -27.71 -41.04 2.26
CA PRO A 688 -26.40 -41.65 2.02
C PRO A 688 -25.49 -40.70 1.24
N GLY A 689 -24.39 -40.26 1.86
CA GLY A 689 -23.41 -39.31 1.31
C GLY A 689 -23.44 -37.89 1.89
N ASN A 690 -24.43 -37.54 2.74
CA ASN A 690 -24.48 -36.24 3.40
C ASN A 690 -23.72 -36.21 4.74
N ILE A 691 -23.15 -35.05 5.05
CA ILE A 691 -22.36 -34.78 6.26
C ILE A 691 -23.32 -34.69 7.47
N CYS A 692 -22.97 -35.32 8.59
CA CYS A 692 -23.71 -35.18 9.84
C CYS A 692 -23.63 -33.74 10.38
N PRO A 693 -24.67 -33.24 11.06
CA PRO A 693 -24.61 -31.92 11.68
C PRO A 693 -23.51 -31.90 12.75
N ALA A 694 -22.75 -30.79 12.82
CA ALA A 694 -21.67 -30.69 13.79
C ALA A 694 -22.20 -30.71 15.24
N PRO A 695 -21.52 -31.41 16.17
CA PRO A 695 -21.96 -31.53 17.57
C PRO A 695 -22.12 -30.18 18.28
N LYS A 696 -21.27 -29.21 17.89
CA LYS A 696 -21.34 -27.83 18.36
C LYS A 696 -22.67 -27.15 18.00
N VAL A 697 -23.23 -27.43 16.83
CA VAL A 697 -24.52 -26.87 16.41
C VAL A 697 -25.63 -27.40 17.32
N ILE A 698 -25.64 -28.71 17.56
CA ILE A 698 -26.64 -29.39 18.38
C ILE A 698 -26.61 -28.88 19.83
N THR A 699 -25.41 -28.83 20.42
CA THR A 699 -25.21 -28.32 21.79
C THR A 699 -25.58 -26.84 21.93
N THR A 700 -25.37 -26.04 20.88
CA THR A 700 -25.76 -24.63 20.84
C THR A 700 -27.28 -24.47 20.75
N LEU A 701 -27.97 -25.26 19.90
CA LEU A 701 -29.43 -25.31 19.83
C LEU A 701 -30.04 -25.72 21.16
N MET A 702 -29.54 -26.79 21.78
CA MET A 702 -30.00 -27.24 23.11
C MET A 702 -29.82 -26.15 24.18
N SER A 703 -28.67 -25.47 24.16
CA SER A 703 -28.39 -24.37 25.10
C SER A 703 -29.29 -23.15 24.86
N ALA A 704 -29.57 -22.80 23.60
CA ALA A 704 -30.47 -21.71 23.25
C ALA A 704 -31.91 -22.02 23.67
N LEU A 705 -32.42 -23.22 23.40
CA LEU A 705 -33.74 -23.68 23.85
C LEU A 705 -33.88 -23.66 25.38
N ALA A 706 -32.86 -24.14 26.10
CA ALA A 706 -32.85 -24.10 27.56
C ALA A 706 -32.87 -22.66 28.11
N LYS A 707 -32.12 -21.73 27.48
CA LYS A 707 -32.14 -20.30 27.83
C LYS A 707 -33.51 -19.69 27.60
N LEU A 708 -34.12 -19.91 26.44
CA LEU A 708 -35.47 -19.41 26.12
C LEU A 708 -36.52 -19.98 27.08
N ALA A 709 -36.46 -21.28 27.38
CA ALA A 709 -37.37 -21.92 28.35
C ALA A 709 -37.18 -21.41 29.78
N SER A 710 -35.96 -21.04 30.19
CA SER A 710 -35.73 -20.41 31.50
C SER A 710 -36.35 -19.01 31.61
N ARG A 711 -36.68 -18.37 30.48
CA ARG A 711 -37.33 -17.05 30.41
C ARG A 711 -38.85 -17.15 30.28
N SER A 712 -39.36 -18.26 29.75
CA SER A 712 -40.78 -18.57 29.63
C SER A 712 -41.05 -19.99 30.14
N HIS A 713 -41.48 -20.08 31.40
CA HIS A 713 -41.54 -21.36 32.14
C HIS A 713 -42.49 -22.39 31.49
N ASP A 714 -43.48 -21.96 30.72
CA ASP A 714 -44.40 -22.84 29.99
C ASP A 714 -43.69 -23.72 28.95
N LEU A 715 -42.49 -23.35 28.53
CA LEU A 715 -41.67 -24.09 27.56
C LEU A 715 -40.77 -25.15 28.21
N ILE A 716 -40.56 -25.10 29.53
CA ILE A 716 -39.66 -26.02 30.24
C ILE A 716 -40.02 -27.49 30.01
N PRO A 717 -41.31 -27.92 30.11
CA PRO A 717 -41.68 -29.32 29.90
C PRO A 717 -41.28 -29.85 28.50
N ARG A 718 -41.37 -29.00 27.47
CA ARG A 718 -41.03 -29.35 26.07
C ARG A 718 -39.54 -29.64 25.92
N VAL A 719 -38.68 -28.73 26.40
CA VAL A 719 -37.21 -28.94 26.38
C VAL A 719 -36.82 -30.15 27.22
N SER A 720 -37.37 -30.28 28.43
CA SER A 720 -37.03 -31.39 29.31
C SER A 720 -37.37 -32.74 28.70
N LEU A 721 -38.48 -32.83 27.97
CA LEU A 721 -38.86 -34.03 27.23
C LEU A 721 -37.86 -34.35 26.12
N PHE A 722 -37.45 -33.34 25.33
CA PHE A 722 -36.44 -33.54 24.28
C PHE A 722 -35.10 -34.02 24.86
N LEU A 723 -34.56 -33.33 25.87
CA LEU A 723 -33.28 -33.69 26.51
C LEU A 723 -33.32 -35.10 27.12
N SER A 724 -34.47 -35.51 27.69
CA SER A 724 -34.65 -36.86 28.20
C SER A 724 -34.66 -37.94 27.11
N LYS A 725 -35.23 -37.63 25.93
CA LYS A 725 -35.23 -38.54 24.76
C LYS A 725 -33.84 -38.72 24.19
N LEU A 726 -33.04 -37.64 24.14
CA LEU A 726 -31.66 -37.67 23.68
C LEU A 726 -30.81 -38.63 24.54
N ARG A 727 -31.02 -38.61 25.87
CA ARG A 727 -30.41 -39.56 26.80
C ARG A 727 -30.78 -41.01 26.49
N THR A 728 -32.06 -41.29 26.21
CA THR A 728 -32.49 -42.65 25.87
C THR A 728 -31.96 -43.12 24.52
N ALA A 729 -31.85 -42.22 23.54
CA ALA A 729 -31.32 -42.54 22.22
C ALA A 729 -29.82 -42.87 22.24
N ALA A 730 -29.04 -42.21 23.10
CA ALA A 730 -27.62 -42.53 23.27
C ALA A 730 -27.39 -43.89 23.97
N ARG A 731 -28.32 -44.33 24.82
CA ARG A 731 -28.23 -45.66 25.47
C ARG A 731 -28.46 -46.84 24.51
N SER A 732 -29.11 -46.60 23.37
CA SER A 732 -29.26 -47.59 22.29
C SER A 732 -28.01 -47.74 21.40
N GLY A 733 -26.94 -46.98 21.67
CA GLY A 733 -25.68 -47.03 20.92
C GLY A 733 -25.63 -45.96 19.83
N SER A 734 -25.48 -46.39 18.58
CA SER A 734 -25.29 -45.49 17.42
C SER A 734 -26.57 -44.73 17.08
N VAL A 735 -26.43 -43.42 16.86
CA VAL A 735 -27.51 -42.54 16.43
C VAL A 735 -27.21 -42.00 15.04
N ALA A 736 -28.21 -42.02 14.15
CA ALA A 736 -28.01 -41.73 12.72
C ALA A 736 -27.41 -40.34 12.41
N TRP A 737 -27.56 -39.37 13.33
CA TRP A 737 -27.08 -37.99 13.16
C TRP A 737 -25.72 -37.71 13.82
N CYS A 738 -25.09 -38.69 14.48
CA CYS A 738 -23.78 -38.54 15.10
C CYS A 738 -22.90 -39.75 14.76
N ALA A 739 -21.87 -39.52 13.96
CA ALA A 739 -20.97 -40.59 13.52
C ALA A 739 -19.90 -40.95 14.56
N ASP A 740 -19.46 -39.97 15.36
CA ASP A 740 -18.43 -40.13 16.38
C ASP A 740 -19.05 -40.33 17.77
N GLU A 741 -18.53 -41.30 18.52
CA GLU A 741 -18.98 -41.63 19.88
C GLU A 741 -18.55 -40.57 20.90
N GLU A 742 -17.36 -39.96 20.75
CA GLU A 742 -16.89 -38.92 21.67
C GLU A 742 -17.78 -37.67 21.58
N ASP A 743 -18.11 -37.29 20.35
CA ASP A 743 -19.02 -36.21 20.05
C ASP A 743 -20.43 -36.48 20.62
N LEU A 744 -20.93 -37.71 20.46
CA LEU A 744 -22.22 -38.11 21.03
C LEU A 744 -22.22 -37.98 22.56
N VAL A 745 -21.14 -38.42 23.23
CA VAL A 745 -20.97 -38.28 24.67
C VAL A 745 -20.98 -36.81 25.09
N SER A 746 -20.31 -35.93 24.33
CA SER A 746 -20.30 -34.49 24.63
C SER A 746 -21.69 -33.86 24.55
N VAL A 747 -22.47 -34.22 23.53
CA VAL A 747 -23.85 -33.73 23.33
C VAL A 747 -24.76 -34.23 24.45
N VAL A 748 -24.67 -35.52 24.79
CA VAL A 748 -25.48 -36.14 25.86
C VAL A 748 -25.15 -35.53 27.22
N THR A 749 -23.86 -35.37 27.54
CA THR A 749 -23.41 -34.76 28.79
C THR A 749 -23.97 -33.36 28.93
N ARG A 750 -23.87 -32.54 27.86
CA ARG A 750 -24.45 -31.20 27.84
C ARG A 750 -25.97 -31.22 28.02
N GLY A 751 -26.66 -32.19 27.42
CA GLY A 751 -28.09 -32.37 27.57
C GLY A 751 -28.51 -32.73 28.99
N GLU A 752 -27.75 -33.60 29.66
CA GLU A 752 -28.00 -33.97 31.06
C GLU A 752 -27.78 -32.80 32.02
N GLU A 753 -26.74 -31.98 31.80
CA GLU A 753 -26.51 -30.74 32.55
C GLU A 753 -27.70 -29.78 32.44
N LEU A 754 -28.13 -29.49 31.21
CA LEU A 754 -29.25 -28.57 30.95
C LEU A 754 -30.56 -29.11 31.51
N TRP A 755 -30.81 -30.42 31.36
CA TRP A 755 -32.00 -31.06 31.92
C TRP A 755 -32.02 -30.98 33.44
N SER A 756 -30.87 -31.20 34.08
CA SER A 756 -30.74 -31.12 35.53
C SER A 756 -30.93 -29.70 36.05
N LEU A 757 -30.42 -28.69 35.34
CA LEU A 757 -30.64 -27.28 35.68
C LEU A 757 -32.11 -26.88 35.58
N LEU A 758 -32.81 -27.28 34.51
CA LEU A 758 -34.21 -26.90 34.25
C LEU A 758 -35.21 -27.48 35.28
N LYS A 759 -34.83 -28.49 36.07
CA LYS A 759 -35.64 -28.98 37.21
C LYS A 759 -35.83 -27.95 38.30
N ALA A 760 -34.96 -26.96 38.39
CA ALA A 760 -35.04 -25.86 39.33
C ALA A 760 -35.13 -24.52 38.56
N PRO A 761 -36.34 -24.10 38.11
CA PRO A 761 -36.51 -22.97 37.20
C PRO A 761 -35.86 -21.67 37.66
N GLY A 762 -35.95 -21.34 38.96
CA GLY A 762 -35.31 -20.14 39.51
C GLY A 762 -33.78 -20.18 39.45
N VAL A 763 -33.18 -21.36 39.68
CA VAL A 763 -31.73 -21.56 39.52
C VAL A 763 -31.35 -21.50 38.05
N ALA A 764 -32.11 -22.17 37.18
CA ALA A 764 -31.90 -22.15 35.74
C ALA A 764 -31.94 -20.71 35.19
N GLN A 765 -32.91 -19.89 35.59
CA GLN A 765 -33.00 -18.49 35.19
C GLN A 765 -31.76 -17.70 35.61
N SER A 766 -31.28 -17.88 36.86
CA SER A 766 -30.09 -17.18 37.36
C SER A 766 -28.77 -17.62 36.68
N VAL A 767 -28.65 -18.90 36.31
CA VAL A 767 -27.43 -19.49 35.71
C VAL A 767 -27.39 -19.28 34.20
N LEU A 768 -28.52 -19.49 33.51
CA LEU A 768 -28.63 -19.41 32.06
C LEU A 768 -28.92 -17.98 31.57
N THR A 769 -29.48 -17.13 32.44
CA THR A 769 -29.81 -15.74 32.13
C THR A 769 -29.30 -14.80 33.25
N PRO A 770 -27.98 -14.76 33.51
CA PRO A 770 -27.44 -13.98 34.62
C PRO A 770 -27.77 -12.49 34.44
N PRO A 771 -28.27 -11.80 35.49
CA PRO A 771 -28.50 -10.36 35.43
C PRO A 771 -27.22 -9.59 35.06
N ALA A 772 -27.35 -8.48 34.33
CA ALA A 772 -26.22 -7.69 33.81
C ALA A 772 -25.21 -7.26 34.89
N HIS A 773 -25.67 -7.11 36.14
CA HIS A 773 -24.84 -6.74 37.29
C HIS A 773 -23.87 -7.84 37.73
N ILE A 774 -24.15 -9.13 37.46
CA ILE A 774 -23.25 -10.27 37.76
C ILE A 774 -21.95 -10.18 36.96
N ASN A 775 -22.03 -9.60 35.75
CA ASN A 775 -20.88 -9.40 34.87
C ASN A 775 -20.08 -8.13 35.19
N ALA A 776 -20.53 -7.30 36.14
CA ALA A 776 -19.76 -6.18 36.65
C ALA A 776 -18.83 -6.66 37.78
N PRO A 777 -17.55 -6.24 37.82
CA PRO A 777 -16.58 -6.65 38.84
C PRO A 777 -16.97 -6.25 40.29
N GLN A 778 -18.09 -5.55 40.47
CA GLN A 778 -18.64 -5.19 41.78
C GLN A 778 -19.26 -6.37 42.53
N TRP A 779 -19.74 -7.42 41.84
CA TRP A 779 -20.28 -8.62 42.48
C TRP A 779 -19.26 -9.38 43.34
N HIS A 780 -17.96 -9.20 43.06
CA HIS A 780 -16.87 -9.79 43.85
C HIS A 780 -16.41 -8.91 45.02
N ARG A 781 -16.95 -7.69 45.19
CA ARG A 781 -16.53 -6.76 46.25
C ARG A 781 -17.52 -6.67 47.41
N ASP A 782 -18.77 -7.09 47.21
CA ASP A 782 -19.79 -7.00 48.26
C ASP A 782 -19.76 -8.23 49.17
N THR A 783 -19.27 -8.05 50.39
CA THR A 783 -19.01 -9.10 51.39
C THR A 783 -20.29 -9.84 51.81
N ASN A 784 -21.46 -9.23 51.62
CA ASN A 784 -22.76 -9.79 52.00
C ASN A 784 -23.34 -10.77 50.96
N VAL A 785 -22.90 -10.70 49.69
CA VAL A 785 -23.47 -11.53 48.59
C VAL A 785 -22.59 -12.76 48.28
N ALA A 786 -21.33 -12.77 48.73
CA ALA A 786 -20.40 -13.89 48.58
C ALA A 786 -20.63 -15.06 49.57
N SER A 787 -21.56 -14.90 50.52
CA SER A 787 -21.88 -15.89 51.55
C SER A 787 -22.24 -17.29 50.99
N PRO A 788 -23.01 -17.44 49.89
CA PRO A 788 -23.35 -18.75 49.33
C PRO A 788 -22.14 -19.50 48.79
N LEU A 789 -21.14 -18.79 48.23
CA LEU A 789 -19.90 -19.37 47.71
C LEU A 789 -18.93 -19.74 48.83
N GLN A 790 -18.84 -18.91 49.87
CA GLN A 790 -18.07 -19.22 51.08
C GLN A 790 -18.69 -20.38 51.86
N LEU A 791 -20.02 -20.46 51.95
CA LEU A 791 -20.73 -21.59 52.55
C LEU A 791 -20.53 -22.87 51.75
N ARG A 792 -20.47 -22.82 50.41
CA ARG A 792 -20.15 -23.97 49.55
C ARG A 792 -18.73 -24.47 49.74
N ALA A 793 -17.76 -23.55 49.81
CA ALA A 793 -16.36 -23.88 50.07
C ALA A 793 -16.18 -24.47 51.48
N LEU A 794 -16.84 -23.90 52.49
CA LEU A 794 -16.82 -24.41 53.85
C LEU A 794 -17.52 -25.77 53.98
N THR A 795 -18.67 -25.98 53.32
CA THR A 795 -19.35 -27.30 53.32
C THR A 795 -18.52 -28.38 52.63
N SER A 796 -17.77 -28.04 51.58
CA SER A 796 -16.83 -28.98 50.94
C SER A 796 -15.61 -29.32 51.82
N LEU A 797 -15.25 -28.45 52.77
CA LEU A 797 -14.17 -28.69 53.72
C LEU A 797 -14.63 -29.43 54.98
N THR A 798 -15.91 -29.39 55.32
CA THR A 798 -16.48 -30.08 56.49
C THR A 798 -17.04 -31.47 56.19
N HIS A 799 -17.23 -31.83 54.92
CA HIS A 799 -17.56 -33.20 54.52
C HIS A 799 -16.28 -33.99 54.19
N SER A 800 -15.56 -34.39 55.24
CA SER A 800 -14.69 -35.58 55.16
C SER A 800 -15.49 -36.79 55.63
N GLN A 801 -16.10 -37.50 54.69
CA GLN A 801 -16.29 -38.97 54.66
C GLN A 801 -16.92 -39.39 53.34
#